data_AF-A0AAU6JYN2-F1
#
_entry.id   AF-A0AAU6JYN2-F1
#
_cell.length_a   1.000
_cell.length_b   1.000
_cell.length_c   1.000
_cell.angle_alpha   90.00
_cell.angle_beta   90.00
_cell.angle_gamma   90.00
#
_symmetry.space_group_name_H-M   'P 1'
#
loop_
_entity.id
_entity.type
_entity.pdbx_description
1 polymer ?
#
loop_
_entity_poly.entity_id
_entity_poly.type
_entity_poly.pdbx_seq_one_letter_code
_entity_poly.pdbx_strand_id
1 'polypeptide(L)'
;MSWDLSRRRLLQLGGTTAASVVLTGPPALAADGPGTARTPGRPPLPTGTMADLLPQALGTSAGQNPRFSWQVPDFCAGTVQRAYQLQLAVAPDGFADERLVWDSGRLKSADSTAVPYGGPPLQPRTAYWWRVASWGEGRSAWSEPALLATSVDEEWEAEPIWAPAGPVMTDGTFTARLKITAVAAGVWFRAANTSNNYMWQLRAGSTGVLRKHVCVNGTYTVLGEVRLPFAVTAGEWTDLAVTMTGSAFTTTVNGSVVDTTTDTRYTSGNIGLRNGLTESQVYDRITFTAADGTVLLDDDFASDKGTFSAGTVSGGTLTFPTGATSLSSYGADDTWALLRHEYATAASRTVAAAVLYVAATSPDSARQYVAKVWSNGTVVGHASVRSGTGTAYQAFDITSTLRSDGTPNALAALCWTTSQQKFLAQLEITYTDGSRTTVASGSHWKARRQAGLLPAKGSAGSSYFTVPQEYWDLRREPVGWTGPGFDDSGWDAPVVRTAISGLVPAPIEPPRLHDVTPVSVTKVADGRWLVDLGREIVGGLALEVTGSAGDTVEVRLGEELNADGTVKYQLRATNTYREVWTLRDGGQRFEHWGYRGFRWAELRTALDLSGAVVTGRAWRLDWDDSESSFSSSDPDLDRVWELCRYSIEATRGDLYTDTPTRERGPYEGDALINQLSEYGVQRSYALARWSNDYLVRKGTWPTEYRLMCALSAWEDYLATGDDRQLAKDYDLLAAKNLTAYLDSQGLVRKAPGSSSQDLGDLVDWPTASRDGYVFTNVNTVVNAFQYAAFDALSKCAAVLGKDDDATALRTRADTLAGAMRATLLDSTAGRFLDGEGTTHSAQHATAFPVALGVADTLDDEVRGRLGDTLAAGGMRVSVYGAQFLLDALFRLGRADAALALLTSTATNSWLHMLDELKATIVTEAWDPALKSNMTFSHAWASAPANTIPRHVLGVRVTAPGASEFLIRPRTGALTEATGTVPSVRGPVRVAVHRSADAHTTRVTVPPNSSAVLEVEIGDAHPAQYRVTATAPGGRGRVPVRYITDLTGTVLRIGPVGSGTTKVERRDS
;
A
#
# COMPACT_ATOMS: atom_id res chain seq x y z
N MET A 1 22.43 -42.42 -29.72
CA MET A 1 22.22 -43.58 -30.62
C MET A 1 20.89 -44.20 -30.23
N SER A 2 19.92 -44.51 -31.08
CA SER A 2 19.71 -44.32 -32.50
C SER A 2 18.29 -44.89 -32.74
N TRP A 3 17.39 -44.09 -33.35
CA TRP A 3 16.32 -44.52 -34.28
C TRP A 3 15.18 -45.40 -33.69
N ASP A 4 13.92 -45.39 -34.13
CA ASP A 4 13.10 -44.59 -35.05
C ASP A 4 11.67 -45.21 -35.04
N LEU A 5 10.66 -44.43 -35.44
CA LEU A 5 9.30 -44.82 -35.94
C LEU A 5 8.32 -45.60 -35.02
N SER A 6 6.98 -45.53 -35.16
CA SER A 6 6.01 -44.56 -35.66
C SER A 6 4.58 -45.08 -35.36
N ARG A 7 3.65 -44.14 -35.14
CA ARG A 7 2.21 -44.12 -35.54
C ARG A 7 1.14 -45.03 -34.89
N ARG A 8 0.18 -44.28 -34.28
CA ARG A 8 -1.32 -44.36 -34.36
C ARG A 8 -2.08 -45.28 -33.39
N ARG A 9 -2.71 -44.68 -32.35
CA ARG A 9 -4.15 -44.29 -32.21
C ARG A 9 -4.57 -44.27 -30.71
N LEU A 10 -5.06 -43.12 -30.24
CA LEU A 10 -6.42 -42.85 -29.67
C LEU A 10 -6.52 -42.71 -28.13
N LEU A 11 -6.99 -41.52 -27.73
CA LEU A 11 -7.80 -41.13 -26.56
C LEU A 11 -7.28 -41.26 -25.11
N GLN A 12 -7.59 -40.18 -24.39
CA GLN A 12 -7.81 -40.03 -22.94
C GLN A 12 -6.61 -39.82 -22.00
N LEU A 13 -6.85 -38.85 -21.10
CA LEU A 13 -6.24 -38.59 -19.79
C LEU A 13 -4.87 -37.91 -19.76
N GLY A 14 -4.84 -36.81 -18.99
CA GLY A 14 -3.77 -36.44 -18.05
C GLY A 14 -2.39 -36.17 -18.65
N GLY A 15 -1.95 -34.91 -18.56
CA GLY A 15 -0.57 -34.58 -18.91
C GLY A 15 -0.19 -33.16 -18.49
N THR A 16 -0.03 -32.96 -17.20
CA THR A 16 0.78 -31.90 -16.61
C THR A 16 2.18 -31.92 -17.23
N THR A 17 2.51 -30.91 -18.03
CA THR A 17 3.91 -30.62 -18.37
C THR A 17 4.47 -29.65 -17.35
N ALA A 18 5.27 -30.20 -16.43
CA ALA A 18 6.21 -29.47 -15.62
C ALA A 18 7.17 -28.69 -16.54
N ALA A 19 7.15 -27.36 -16.43
CA ALA A 19 8.21 -26.53 -16.97
C ALA A 19 9.40 -26.61 -16.00
N SER A 20 10.43 -27.35 -16.41
CA SER A 20 11.73 -27.33 -15.77
C SER A 20 12.31 -25.92 -15.87
N VAL A 21 12.61 -25.31 -14.72
CA VAL A 21 13.41 -24.07 -14.65
C VAL A 21 14.81 -24.39 -15.16
N VAL A 22 15.05 -24.06 -16.43
CA VAL A 22 16.41 -23.85 -16.93
C VAL A 22 16.77 -22.44 -16.50
N LEU A 23 17.74 -22.34 -15.57
CA LEU A 23 18.49 -21.12 -15.31
C LEU A 23 19.18 -20.68 -16.61
N THR A 24 18.50 -19.87 -17.41
CA THR A 24 19.14 -19.12 -18.48
C THR A 24 19.76 -17.87 -17.84
N GLY A 25 21.08 -17.76 -17.90
CA GLY A 25 21.79 -16.51 -17.60
C GLY A 25 21.25 -15.35 -18.45
N PRO A 26 21.70 -14.10 -18.18
CA PRO A 26 21.20 -12.93 -18.87
C PRO A 26 21.31 -13.16 -20.38
N PRO A 27 20.25 -12.87 -21.18
CA PRO A 27 20.38 -12.92 -22.62
C PRO A 27 21.52 -11.96 -22.97
N ALA A 28 22.56 -12.47 -23.60
CA ALA A 28 23.57 -11.63 -24.22
C ALA A 28 22.84 -10.59 -25.07
N LEU A 29 23.13 -9.31 -24.83
CA LEU A 29 22.65 -8.19 -25.64
C LEU A 29 22.93 -8.53 -27.11
N ALA A 30 21.91 -9.01 -27.82
CA ALA A 30 21.94 -9.00 -29.26
C ALA A 30 22.03 -7.53 -29.64
N ALA A 31 23.16 -7.14 -30.22
CA ALA A 31 23.29 -5.83 -30.83
C ALA A 31 22.14 -5.67 -31.83
N ASP A 32 21.21 -4.76 -31.56
CA ASP A 32 20.28 -4.31 -32.59
C ASP A 32 21.12 -3.77 -33.75
N GLY A 33 21.12 -4.52 -34.85
CA GLY A 33 21.71 -4.08 -36.10
C GLY A 33 21.08 -2.76 -36.57
N PRO A 34 21.78 -1.98 -37.42
CA PRO A 34 21.25 -0.71 -37.88
C PRO A 34 19.97 -0.95 -38.70
N GLY A 35 18.85 -0.41 -38.21
CA GLY A 35 17.60 -0.23 -38.94
C GLY A 35 17.03 -1.49 -39.59
N THR A 36 16.15 -2.20 -38.88
CA THR A 36 15.20 -3.07 -39.55
C THR A 36 14.39 -2.25 -40.56
N ALA A 37 14.57 -2.55 -41.85
CA ALA A 37 13.77 -1.97 -42.91
C ALA A 37 12.29 -2.26 -42.63
N ARG A 38 11.49 -1.20 -42.43
CA ARG A 38 10.04 -1.26 -42.24
C ARG A 38 9.40 -2.04 -43.40
N THR A 39 8.70 -3.11 -43.07
CA THR A 39 7.65 -3.67 -43.94
C THR A 39 6.65 -2.55 -44.25
N PRO A 40 6.29 -2.26 -45.51
CA PRO A 40 5.26 -1.28 -45.78
C PRO A 40 3.90 -1.87 -45.40
N GLY A 41 3.37 -1.46 -44.24
CA GLY A 41 2.06 -1.91 -43.78
C GLY A 41 1.71 -1.32 -42.42
N ARG A 42 0.73 -0.40 -42.39
CA ARG A 42 0.15 0.32 -41.24
C ARG A 42 1.02 1.45 -40.62
N PRO A 43 0.48 2.67 -40.44
CA PRO A 43 1.13 3.73 -39.67
C PRO A 43 1.30 3.33 -38.19
N PRO A 44 2.34 3.81 -37.49
CA PRO A 44 2.48 3.56 -36.05
C PRO A 44 1.33 4.22 -35.27
N LEU A 45 1.00 3.73 -34.07
CA LEU A 45 -0.08 4.26 -33.23
C LEU A 45 0.45 4.82 -31.90
N PRO A 46 -0.24 5.80 -31.28
CA PRO A 46 0.03 6.20 -29.90
C PRO A 46 -0.22 5.05 -28.91
N THR A 47 0.62 4.95 -27.88
CA THR A 47 0.59 3.89 -26.86
C THR A 47 0.59 4.48 -25.45
N GLY A 48 0.52 3.62 -24.42
CA GLY A 48 0.61 4.05 -23.02
C GLY A 48 -0.46 5.09 -22.64
N THR A 49 -1.65 5.00 -23.22
CA THR A 49 -2.74 5.95 -22.97
C THR A 49 -3.14 5.96 -21.51
N MET A 50 -3.29 7.13 -20.92
CA MET A 50 -3.79 7.34 -19.57
C MET A 50 -4.86 8.42 -19.57
N ALA A 51 -5.87 8.27 -18.74
CA ALA A 51 -6.81 9.32 -18.39
C ALA A 51 -6.74 9.54 -16.87
N ASP A 52 -6.62 10.79 -16.43
CA ASP A 52 -6.43 11.14 -15.01
C ASP A 52 -5.32 10.33 -14.31
N LEU A 53 -4.20 10.13 -15.01
CA LEU A 53 -3.03 9.35 -14.59
C LEU A 53 -3.23 7.83 -14.51
N LEU A 54 -4.40 7.32 -14.88
CA LEU A 54 -4.73 5.90 -14.83
C LEU A 54 -4.77 5.28 -16.23
N PRO A 55 -4.26 4.06 -16.44
CA PRO A 55 -4.43 3.32 -17.70
C PRO A 55 -5.91 3.08 -18.03
N GLN A 56 -6.71 2.78 -17.01
CA GLN A 56 -8.17 2.79 -17.05
C GLN A 56 -8.69 3.77 -16.00
N ALA A 57 -9.31 4.85 -16.44
CA ALA A 57 -9.80 5.91 -15.56
C ALA A 57 -11.18 5.56 -15.00
N LEU A 58 -11.20 4.62 -14.05
CA LEU A 58 -12.41 4.20 -13.36
C LEU A 58 -12.64 5.12 -12.16
N GLY A 59 -13.79 5.79 -12.10
CA GLY A 59 -14.13 6.71 -11.02
C GLY A 59 -13.69 8.16 -11.26
N THR A 60 -13.42 8.56 -12.51
CA THR A 60 -13.20 9.98 -12.84
C THR A 60 -14.45 10.80 -12.54
N SER A 61 -14.33 11.88 -11.76
CA SER A 61 -15.44 12.80 -11.52
C SER A 61 -15.98 13.40 -12.81
N ALA A 62 -17.30 13.29 -13.04
CA ALA A 62 -17.94 13.74 -14.26
C ALA A 62 -17.75 15.25 -14.51
N GLY A 63 -17.70 16.03 -13.42
CA GLY A 63 -17.47 17.48 -13.45
C GLY A 63 -16.01 17.94 -13.52
N GLN A 64 -15.02 17.04 -13.49
CA GLN A 64 -13.60 17.44 -13.37
C GLN A 64 -12.86 17.66 -14.70
N ASN A 65 -13.52 17.47 -15.85
CA ASN A 65 -12.90 17.48 -17.19
C ASN A 65 -11.65 16.57 -17.23
N PRO A 66 -11.80 15.27 -17.58
CA PRO A 66 -10.70 14.32 -17.56
C PRO A 66 -9.46 14.82 -18.33
N ARG A 67 -8.26 14.46 -17.87
CA ARG A 67 -7.01 14.79 -18.57
C ARG A 67 -6.39 13.57 -19.21
N PHE A 68 -6.08 13.67 -20.50
CA PHE A 68 -5.55 12.58 -21.32
C PHE A 68 -4.04 12.72 -21.55
N SER A 69 -3.32 11.60 -21.45
CA SER A 69 -1.90 11.49 -21.75
C SER A 69 -1.65 10.30 -22.66
N TRP A 70 -0.68 10.40 -23.57
CA TRP A 70 -0.27 9.31 -24.46
C TRP A 70 1.20 9.41 -24.83
N GLN A 71 1.81 8.25 -25.12
CA GLN A 71 3.13 8.18 -25.73
C GLN A 71 2.97 8.39 -27.24
N VAL A 72 3.71 9.35 -27.78
CA VAL A 72 3.69 9.65 -29.23
C VAL A 72 4.46 8.54 -29.96
N PRO A 73 3.93 8.00 -31.08
CA PRO A 73 4.65 7.00 -31.84
C PRO A 73 5.93 7.57 -32.45
N ASP A 74 6.97 6.74 -32.56
CA ASP A 74 8.17 7.10 -33.29
C ASP A 74 7.89 7.12 -34.81
N PHE A 75 7.98 8.29 -35.43
CA PHE A 75 7.90 8.43 -36.89
C PHE A 75 9.30 8.39 -37.53
N CYS A 76 10.29 8.92 -36.81
CA CYS A 76 11.70 9.03 -37.15
C CYS A 76 12.50 9.63 -35.98
N ALA A 77 13.83 9.56 -36.02
CA ALA A 77 14.67 10.29 -35.07
C ALA A 77 14.32 11.79 -35.04
N GLY A 78 14.25 12.35 -33.84
CA GLY A 78 13.82 13.73 -33.59
C GLY A 78 12.31 13.95 -33.73
N THR A 79 11.47 12.91 -33.72
CA THR A 79 10.00 13.02 -33.71
C THR A 79 9.50 14.00 -32.66
N VAL A 80 8.68 14.95 -33.12
CA VAL A 80 7.90 15.90 -32.33
C VAL A 80 6.47 15.87 -32.84
N GLN A 81 5.50 15.88 -31.93
CA GLN A 81 4.09 16.01 -32.29
C GLN A 81 3.79 17.44 -32.73
N ARG A 82 3.04 17.57 -33.83
CA ARG A 82 2.59 18.85 -34.42
C ARG A 82 1.08 19.05 -34.30
N ALA A 83 0.33 17.95 -34.17
CA ALA A 83 -1.11 17.97 -33.96
C ALA A 83 -1.57 16.65 -33.32
N TYR A 84 -2.75 16.68 -32.71
CA TYR A 84 -3.47 15.49 -32.28
C TYR A 84 -4.97 15.62 -32.59
N GLN A 85 -5.70 14.51 -32.44
CA GLN A 85 -7.14 14.46 -32.48
C GLN A 85 -7.59 13.41 -31.45
N LEU A 86 -8.45 13.83 -30.52
CA LEU A 86 -9.07 12.99 -29.50
C LEU A 86 -10.52 12.76 -29.87
N GLN A 87 -10.97 11.52 -29.69
CA GLN A 87 -12.36 11.13 -29.85
C GLN A 87 -12.85 10.41 -28.59
N LEU A 88 -14.09 10.68 -28.20
CA LEU A 88 -14.79 10.03 -27.10
C LEU A 88 -16.13 9.48 -27.60
N ALA A 89 -16.47 8.24 -27.27
CA ALA A 89 -17.70 7.57 -27.68
C ALA A 89 -18.37 6.84 -26.50
N VAL A 90 -19.67 6.55 -26.61
CA VAL A 90 -20.44 5.79 -25.60
C VAL A 90 -20.35 4.27 -25.78
N ALA A 91 -19.59 3.79 -26.77
CA ALA A 91 -19.38 2.38 -27.04
C ALA A 91 -17.97 2.15 -27.64
N PRO A 92 -17.37 0.96 -27.45
CA PRO A 92 -16.00 0.67 -27.92
C PRO A 92 -15.83 0.74 -29.44
N ASP A 93 -16.90 0.49 -30.19
CA ASP A 93 -16.98 0.60 -31.66
C ASP A 93 -17.73 1.86 -32.10
N GLY A 94 -18.09 2.75 -31.15
CA GLY A 94 -18.95 3.91 -31.32
C GLY A 94 -18.30 5.14 -31.96
N PHE A 95 -17.15 5.00 -32.62
CA PHE A 95 -16.43 6.13 -33.22
C PHE A 95 -16.91 6.53 -34.63
N ALA A 96 -18.12 6.12 -34.99
CA ALA A 96 -18.87 6.63 -36.14
C ALA A 96 -19.88 7.68 -35.64
N ASP A 97 -20.29 8.61 -36.52
CA ASP A 97 -20.97 9.87 -36.17
C ASP A 97 -22.14 9.74 -35.18
N GLU A 98 -22.94 8.66 -35.23
CA GLU A 98 -24.15 8.51 -34.40
C GLU A 98 -23.89 8.16 -32.91
N ARG A 99 -22.69 7.69 -32.55
CA ARG A 99 -22.34 7.26 -31.17
C ARG A 99 -21.13 8.00 -30.58
N LEU A 100 -20.64 9.00 -31.31
CA LEU A 100 -19.53 9.86 -30.92
C LEU A 100 -20.04 10.95 -29.98
N VAL A 101 -19.45 11.05 -28.79
CA VAL A 101 -19.76 12.09 -27.78
C VAL A 101 -19.02 13.38 -28.12
N TRP A 102 -17.76 13.23 -28.49
CA TRP A 102 -16.88 14.36 -28.76
C TRP A 102 -15.77 13.98 -29.75
N ASP A 103 -15.46 14.93 -30.62
CA ASP A 103 -14.27 14.94 -31.47
C ASP A 103 -13.61 16.30 -31.31
N SER A 104 -12.34 16.31 -30.90
CA SER A 104 -11.59 17.57 -30.80
C SER A 104 -11.34 18.23 -32.16
N GLY A 105 -11.54 17.47 -33.25
CA GLY A 105 -10.95 17.76 -34.54
C GLY A 105 -9.42 17.69 -34.47
N ARG A 106 -8.76 17.98 -35.59
CA ARG A 106 -7.30 18.06 -35.63
C ARG A 106 -6.84 19.37 -34.99
N LEU A 107 -6.33 19.29 -33.76
CA LEU A 107 -5.78 20.43 -33.02
C LEU A 107 -4.28 20.53 -33.24
N LYS A 108 -3.79 21.73 -33.61
CA LYS A 108 -2.35 22.01 -33.76
C LYS A 108 -1.73 22.26 -32.39
N SER A 109 -1.20 21.21 -31.77
CA SER A 109 -0.44 21.29 -30.52
C SER A 109 0.58 20.15 -30.42
N ALA A 110 1.66 20.40 -29.67
CA ALA A 110 2.65 19.40 -29.29
C ALA A 110 2.30 18.66 -27.99
N ASP A 111 1.23 19.04 -27.30
CA ASP A 111 0.86 18.46 -26.01
C ASP A 111 0.43 17.00 -26.15
N SER A 112 0.97 16.14 -25.29
CA SER A 112 0.61 14.71 -25.22
C SER A 112 0.51 14.21 -23.77
N THR A 113 0.50 15.13 -22.82
CA THR A 113 0.45 14.86 -21.37
C THR A 113 -0.54 15.82 -20.75
N ALA A 114 -1.41 15.31 -19.88
CA ALA A 114 -2.40 16.10 -19.13
C ALA A 114 -3.31 16.98 -20.00
N VAL A 115 -3.62 16.55 -21.24
CA VAL A 115 -4.43 17.30 -22.19
C VAL A 115 -5.90 17.30 -21.73
N PRO A 116 -6.51 18.46 -21.48
CA PRO A 116 -7.86 18.52 -20.93
C PRO A 116 -8.92 18.08 -21.95
N TYR A 117 -9.92 17.35 -21.47
CA TYR A 117 -11.15 17.10 -22.20
C TYR A 117 -11.87 18.43 -22.51
N GLY A 118 -12.19 18.66 -23.79
CA GLY A 118 -12.83 19.87 -24.28
C GLY A 118 -14.24 19.65 -24.84
N GLY A 119 -14.86 18.51 -24.54
CA GLY A 119 -16.19 18.17 -25.03
C GLY A 119 -17.33 18.57 -24.10
N PRO A 120 -18.57 18.14 -24.41
CA PRO A 120 -19.73 18.38 -23.55
C PRO A 120 -19.56 17.75 -22.16
N PRO A 121 -20.18 18.30 -21.10
CA PRO A 121 -20.11 17.74 -19.75
C PRO A 121 -20.42 16.24 -19.73
N LEU A 122 -19.53 15.47 -19.10
CA LEU A 122 -19.75 14.04 -18.95
C LEU A 122 -20.88 13.80 -17.94
N GLN A 123 -21.63 12.73 -18.17
CA GLN A 123 -22.64 12.26 -17.22
C GLN A 123 -21.99 11.38 -16.15
N PRO A 124 -22.40 11.45 -14.87
CA PRO A 124 -22.03 10.48 -13.84
C PRO A 124 -22.42 9.05 -14.26
N ARG A 125 -21.83 8.03 -13.61
CA ARG A 125 -22.23 6.62 -13.79
C ARG A 125 -22.21 6.15 -15.26
N THR A 126 -21.25 6.64 -16.03
CA THR A 126 -21.23 6.43 -17.49
C THR A 126 -19.87 5.93 -17.95
N ALA A 127 -19.88 4.84 -18.72
CA ALA A 127 -18.71 4.35 -19.43
C ALA A 127 -18.56 5.07 -20.78
N TYR A 128 -17.33 5.48 -21.08
CA TYR A 128 -16.91 6.07 -22.34
C TYR A 128 -15.66 5.37 -22.84
N TRP A 129 -15.45 5.42 -24.16
CA TRP A 129 -14.24 4.95 -24.80
C TRP A 129 -13.57 6.10 -25.52
N TRP A 130 -12.29 6.29 -25.26
CA TRP A 130 -11.52 7.34 -25.92
C TRP A 130 -10.38 6.76 -26.75
N ARG A 131 -10.02 7.46 -27.81
CA ARG A 131 -8.85 7.14 -28.63
C ARG A 131 -8.18 8.41 -29.13
N VAL A 132 -6.90 8.31 -29.45
CA VAL A 132 -6.11 9.44 -29.94
C VAL A 132 -5.38 9.09 -31.22
N ALA A 133 -5.30 10.05 -32.13
CA ALA A 133 -4.37 10.05 -33.25
C ALA A 133 -3.44 11.25 -33.10
N SER A 134 -2.18 11.04 -33.47
CA SER A 134 -1.11 12.04 -33.45
C SER A 134 -0.54 12.27 -34.86
N TRP A 135 -0.02 13.49 -35.10
CA TRP A 135 0.68 13.87 -36.31
C TRP A 135 2.08 14.38 -35.97
N GLY A 136 3.10 13.74 -36.53
CA GLY A 136 4.48 14.24 -36.58
C GLY A 136 4.87 14.56 -38.02
N GLU A 137 5.81 13.80 -38.56
CA GLU A 137 6.13 13.80 -40.00
C GLU A 137 5.07 13.11 -40.86
N GLY A 138 4.22 12.28 -40.24
CA GLY A 138 3.04 11.66 -40.84
C GLY A 138 1.87 11.58 -39.85
N ARG A 139 0.73 11.06 -40.30
CA ARG A 139 -0.41 10.72 -39.44
C ARG A 139 -0.24 9.32 -38.88
N SER A 140 -0.40 9.15 -37.57
CA SER A 140 -0.47 7.84 -36.92
C SER A 140 -1.80 7.11 -37.19
N ALA A 141 -1.84 5.82 -36.90
CA ALA A 141 -3.11 5.15 -36.68
C ALA A 141 -3.75 5.65 -35.37
N TRP A 142 -5.04 5.40 -35.19
CA TRP A 142 -5.67 5.59 -33.89
C TRP A 142 -5.04 4.65 -32.86
N SER A 143 -4.91 5.11 -31.61
CA SER A 143 -4.64 4.23 -30.47
C SER A 143 -5.76 3.20 -30.32
N GLU A 144 -5.48 2.12 -29.60
CA GLU A 144 -6.55 1.26 -29.11
C GLU A 144 -7.50 2.08 -28.22
N PRO A 145 -8.83 1.87 -28.30
CA PRO A 145 -9.78 2.55 -27.42
C PRO A 145 -9.56 2.16 -25.95
N ALA A 146 -9.43 3.16 -25.09
CA ALA A 146 -9.29 2.97 -23.65
C ALA A 146 -10.60 3.32 -22.91
N LEU A 147 -10.94 2.54 -21.89
CA LEU A 147 -12.11 2.74 -21.06
C LEU A 147 -11.89 3.90 -20.08
N LEU A 148 -12.88 4.77 -19.98
CA LEU A 148 -13.04 5.78 -18.95
C LEU A 148 -14.45 5.60 -18.37
N ALA A 149 -14.57 5.47 -17.05
CA ALA A 149 -15.87 5.37 -16.39
C ALA A 149 -16.00 6.47 -15.37
N THR A 150 -17.04 7.30 -15.52
CA THR A 150 -17.28 8.38 -14.58
C THR A 150 -17.81 7.83 -13.26
N SER A 151 -17.36 8.47 -12.18
CA SER A 151 -17.79 8.22 -10.81
C SER A 151 -19.32 8.31 -10.63
N VAL A 152 -19.79 7.84 -9.48
CA VAL A 152 -21.21 7.95 -9.10
C VAL A 152 -21.56 9.37 -8.63
N ASP A 153 -20.57 10.11 -8.14
CA ASP A 153 -20.72 11.43 -7.52
C ASP A 153 -21.83 11.40 -6.45
N GLU A 154 -22.87 12.24 -6.57
CA GLU A 154 -24.00 12.29 -5.64
C GLU A 154 -25.20 11.42 -6.09
N GLU A 155 -25.12 10.74 -7.24
CA GLU A 155 -26.23 10.03 -7.87
C GLU A 155 -26.32 8.54 -7.49
N TRP A 156 -26.14 8.22 -6.20
CA TRP A 156 -26.26 6.84 -5.72
C TRP A 156 -27.72 6.37 -5.73
N GLU A 157 -27.98 5.24 -6.39
CA GLU A 157 -29.22 4.47 -6.27
C GLU A 157 -29.10 3.39 -5.19
N ALA A 158 -27.86 3.01 -4.87
CA ALA A 158 -27.59 2.05 -3.82
C ALA A 158 -27.80 2.65 -2.42
N GLU A 159 -28.32 1.82 -1.53
CA GLU A 159 -28.46 2.10 -0.11
C GLU A 159 -27.37 1.34 0.67
N PRO A 160 -26.74 1.95 1.68
CA PRO A 160 -25.82 1.22 2.53
C PRO A 160 -26.57 0.14 3.31
N ILE A 161 -26.01 -1.06 3.38
CA ILE A 161 -26.61 -2.23 4.02
C ILE A 161 -25.64 -2.90 5.00
N TRP A 162 -26.19 -3.66 5.94
CA TRP A 162 -25.44 -4.56 6.82
C TRP A 162 -26.28 -5.77 7.24
N ALA A 163 -25.63 -6.79 7.80
CA ALA A 163 -26.33 -7.87 8.48
C ALA A 163 -27.11 -7.33 9.69
N PRO A 164 -28.31 -7.85 9.99
CA PRO A 164 -29.01 -7.52 11.24
C PRO A 164 -28.15 -7.83 12.46
N ALA A 165 -28.30 -7.00 13.50
CA ALA A 165 -27.68 -7.28 14.78
C ALA A 165 -28.20 -8.61 15.35
N GLY A 166 -27.36 -9.31 16.10
CA GLY A 166 -27.80 -10.49 16.85
C GLY A 166 -28.86 -10.14 17.91
N PRO A 167 -29.57 -11.14 18.44
CA PRO A 167 -30.52 -10.91 19.54
C PRO A 167 -29.80 -10.29 20.74
N VAL A 168 -30.35 -9.19 21.25
CA VAL A 168 -29.83 -8.53 22.47
C VAL A 168 -30.49 -9.18 23.69
N MET A 169 -29.69 -9.65 24.63
CA MET A 169 -30.19 -10.24 25.88
C MET A 169 -30.57 -9.10 26.83
N THR A 170 -31.87 -8.93 27.04
CA THR A 170 -32.46 -7.99 27.99
C THR A 170 -32.92 -8.73 29.25
N ASP A 171 -34.22 -8.73 29.53
CA ASP A 171 -34.82 -9.43 30.65
C ASP A 171 -34.94 -10.93 30.32
N GLY A 172 -34.71 -11.77 31.33
CA GLY A 172 -34.64 -13.22 31.13
C GLY A 172 -33.83 -13.91 32.22
N THR A 173 -33.51 -15.18 31.98
CA THR A 173 -32.74 -16.01 32.89
C THR A 173 -31.51 -16.56 32.19
N PHE A 174 -30.34 -16.20 32.70
CA PHE A 174 -29.07 -16.82 32.37
C PHE A 174 -28.80 -17.98 33.34
N THR A 175 -28.63 -19.19 32.82
CA THR A 175 -28.21 -20.35 33.62
C THR A 175 -26.86 -20.90 33.16
N ALA A 176 -26.07 -21.35 34.14
CA ALA A 176 -24.81 -22.04 33.90
C ALA A 176 -24.67 -23.21 34.89
N ARG A 177 -24.51 -24.41 34.36
CA ARG A 177 -24.10 -25.59 35.14
C ARG A 177 -22.59 -25.67 35.10
N LEU A 178 -21.95 -25.33 36.22
CA LEU A 178 -20.51 -25.14 36.31
C LEU A 178 -19.88 -25.96 37.43
N LYS A 179 -18.59 -26.25 37.28
CA LYS A 179 -17.77 -26.95 38.27
C LYS A 179 -16.51 -26.14 38.50
N ILE A 180 -16.37 -25.54 39.68
CA ILE A 180 -15.18 -24.77 40.05
C ILE A 180 -14.05 -25.76 40.33
N THR A 181 -12.96 -25.68 39.59
CA THR A 181 -11.76 -26.51 39.81
C THR A 181 -10.73 -25.79 40.67
N ALA A 182 -10.67 -24.46 40.62
CA ALA A 182 -9.89 -23.65 41.55
C ALA A 182 -10.54 -22.28 41.81
N VAL A 183 -10.59 -21.88 43.09
CA VAL A 183 -10.99 -20.56 43.60
C VAL A 183 -12.42 -20.12 43.27
N ALA A 184 -12.78 -19.87 42.01
CA ALA A 184 -14.06 -19.30 41.62
C ALA A 184 -14.42 -19.56 40.15
N ALA A 185 -15.69 -19.33 39.79
CA ALA A 185 -16.17 -19.19 38.42
C ALA A 185 -16.83 -17.81 38.23
N GLY A 186 -16.45 -17.11 37.16
CA GLY A 186 -17.02 -15.81 36.78
C GLY A 186 -17.97 -15.90 35.59
N VAL A 187 -19.16 -15.30 35.72
CA VAL A 187 -20.14 -15.18 34.64
C VAL A 187 -20.51 -13.71 34.40
N TRP A 188 -20.63 -13.33 33.13
CA TRP A 188 -21.02 -11.99 32.68
C TRP A 188 -22.43 -12.00 32.12
N PHE A 189 -23.11 -10.88 32.30
CA PHE A 189 -24.45 -10.65 31.77
C PHE A 189 -24.71 -9.15 31.59
N ARG A 190 -25.69 -8.81 30.73
CA ARG A 190 -25.91 -7.43 30.24
C ARG A 190 -24.59 -6.80 29.80
N ALA A 191 -23.74 -7.61 29.16
CA ALA A 191 -22.40 -7.21 28.75
C ALA A 191 -22.46 -6.53 27.39
N ALA A 192 -22.27 -5.21 27.34
CA ALA A 192 -22.16 -4.49 26.07
C ALA A 192 -20.83 -4.83 25.36
N ASN A 193 -19.77 -5.04 26.14
CA ASN A 193 -18.49 -5.57 25.69
C ASN A 193 -17.71 -6.12 26.90
N THR A 194 -16.48 -6.60 26.69
CA THR A 194 -15.58 -7.12 27.74
C THR A 194 -15.21 -6.06 28.80
N SER A 195 -15.36 -4.77 28.46
CA SER A 195 -15.02 -3.64 29.33
C SER A 195 -16.25 -2.99 29.99
N ASN A 196 -17.47 -3.42 29.65
CA ASN A 196 -18.72 -2.86 30.15
C ASN A 196 -19.74 -3.99 30.36
N ASN A 197 -19.82 -4.49 31.60
CA ASN A 197 -20.61 -5.66 31.96
C ASN A 197 -20.91 -5.69 33.45
N TYR A 198 -21.88 -6.50 33.85
CA TYR A 198 -21.91 -7.02 35.22
C TYR A 198 -21.23 -8.39 35.27
N MET A 199 -20.61 -8.69 36.41
CA MET A 199 -19.93 -9.95 36.64
C MET A 199 -20.22 -10.52 38.02
N TRP A 200 -20.81 -11.73 38.05
CA TRP A 200 -20.89 -12.52 39.26
C TRP A 200 -19.77 -13.53 39.32
N GLN A 201 -19.11 -13.56 40.47
CA GLN A 201 -18.06 -14.49 40.79
C GLN A 201 -18.54 -15.39 41.94
N LEU A 202 -18.79 -16.66 41.63
CA LEU A 202 -19.10 -17.68 42.62
C LEU A 202 -17.79 -18.34 43.09
N ARG A 203 -17.47 -18.22 44.37
CA ARG A 203 -16.22 -18.73 44.96
C ARG A 203 -16.46 -20.00 45.76
N ALA A 204 -15.58 -20.98 45.60
CA ALA A 204 -15.59 -22.22 46.36
C ALA A 204 -15.11 -21.98 47.80
N GLY A 205 -15.64 -22.75 48.76
CA GLY A 205 -15.31 -22.63 50.18
C GLY A 205 -16.27 -23.39 51.09
N SER A 206 -15.88 -23.54 52.37
CA SER A 206 -16.71 -24.15 53.43
C SER A 206 -18.02 -23.39 53.66
N THR A 207 -18.01 -22.10 53.37
CA THR A 207 -19.18 -21.31 53.01
C THR A 207 -18.89 -20.71 51.64
N GLY A 208 -19.70 -21.03 50.64
CA GLY A 208 -19.54 -20.44 49.32
C GLY A 208 -19.72 -18.93 49.39
N VAL A 209 -19.17 -18.20 48.42
CA VAL A 209 -19.30 -16.73 48.38
C VAL A 209 -19.71 -16.29 46.99
N LEU A 210 -20.79 -15.51 46.89
CA LEU A 210 -21.16 -14.79 45.67
C LEU A 210 -20.64 -13.36 45.77
N ARG A 211 -19.65 -13.02 44.95
CA ARG A 211 -19.10 -11.67 44.84
C ARG A 211 -19.57 -11.01 43.56
N LYS A 212 -20.18 -9.83 43.67
CA LYS A 212 -20.94 -9.15 42.61
C LYS A 212 -20.16 -7.93 42.16
N HIS A 213 -19.95 -7.76 40.86
CA HIS A 213 -19.16 -6.67 40.31
C HIS A 213 -19.89 -5.98 39.16
N VAL A 214 -19.53 -4.73 38.93
CA VAL A 214 -19.80 -4.00 37.70
C VAL A 214 -18.47 -3.58 37.08
N CYS A 215 -18.34 -3.70 35.76
CA CYS A 215 -17.21 -3.20 34.99
C CYS A 215 -17.66 -1.98 34.21
N VAL A 216 -16.96 -0.85 34.34
CA VAL A 216 -17.18 0.35 33.52
C VAL A 216 -15.85 0.74 32.89
N ASN A 217 -15.79 0.77 31.56
CA ASN A 217 -14.58 1.07 30.80
C ASN A 217 -13.34 0.25 31.25
N GLY A 218 -13.55 -1.05 31.53
CA GLY A 218 -12.50 -1.99 31.92
C GLY A 218 -12.16 -1.98 33.42
N THR A 219 -12.75 -1.06 34.20
CA THR A 219 -12.53 -0.97 35.65
C THR A 219 -13.65 -1.69 36.40
N TYR A 220 -13.28 -2.68 37.22
CA TYR A 220 -14.22 -3.43 38.04
C TYR A 220 -14.42 -2.80 39.43
N THR A 221 -15.68 -2.58 39.80
CA THR A 221 -16.11 -2.15 41.14
C THR A 221 -17.00 -3.22 41.76
N VAL A 222 -16.80 -3.54 43.05
CA VAL A 222 -17.63 -4.51 43.78
C VAL A 222 -18.95 -3.85 44.17
N LEU A 223 -20.07 -4.45 43.77
CA LEU A 223 -21.42 -4.04 44.17
C LEU A 223 -21.82 -4.62 45.54
N GLY A 224 -21.26 -5.78 45.90
CA GLY A 224 -21.44 -6.41 47.19
C GLY A 224 -20.96 -7.86 47.21
N GLU A 225 -20.96 -8.46 48.39
CA GLU A 225 -20.60 -9.86 48.59
C GLU A 225 -21.62 -10.53 49.52
N VAL A 226 -22.00 -11.77 49.19
CA VAL A 226 -22.93 -12.58 49.98
C VAL A 226 -22.27 -13.91 50.33
N ARG A 227 -22.22 -14.24 51.62
CA ARG A 227 -21.85 -15.59 52.09
C ARG A 227 -23.05 -16.50 51.96
N LEU A 228 -22.86 -17.64 51.30
CA LEU A 228 -23.91 -18.62 51.07
C LEU A 228 -24.13 -19.47 52.33
N PRO A 229 -25.36 -19.91 52.60
CA PRO A 229 -25.68 -20.74 53.77
C PRO A 229 -25.17 -22.19 53.64
N PHE A 230 -24.46 -22.51 52.55
CA PHE A 230 -23.94 -23.83 52.23
C PHE A 230 -22.54 -23.73 51.61
N ALA A 231 -21.81 -24.85 51.62
CA ALA A 231 -20.53 -24.97 50.96
C ALA A 231 -20.70 -24.96 49.43
N VAL A 232 -19.70 -24.41 48.74
CA VAL A 232 -19.50 -24.63 47.30
C VAL A 232 -18.20 -25.40 47.17
N THR A 233 -18.30 -26.70 46.96
CA THR A 233 -17.15 -27.61 46.94
C THR A 233 -16.46 -27.57 45.58
N ALA A 234 -15.13 -27.41 45.57
CA ALA A 234 -14.37 -27.53 44.34
C ALA A 234 -14.48 -28.96 43.78
N GLY A 235 -14.67 -29.08 42.47
CA GLY A 235 -14.85 -30.36 41.78
C GLY A 235 -16.30 -30.88 41.69
N GLU A 236 -17.25 -30.25 42.38
CA GLU A 236 -18.68 -30.60 42.31
C GLU A 236 -19.43 -29.69 41.32
N TRP A 237 -20.48 -30.24 40.71
CA TRP A 237 -21.37 -29.46 39.84
C TRP A 237 -22.25 -28.54 40.66
N THR A 238 -22.39 -27.30 40.22
CA THR A 238 -23.20 -26.26 40.84
C THR A 238 -24.02 -25.58 39.75
N ASP A 239 -25.33 -25.46 39.96
CA ASP A 239 -26.22 -24.74 39.07
C ASP A 239 -26.31 -23.29 39.52
N LEU A 240 -25.80 -22.36 38.71
CA LEU A 240 -25.92 -20.92 38.92
C LEU A 240 -26.97 -20.37 37.95
N ALA A 241 -27.93 -19.60 38.45
CA ALA A 241 -28.83 -18.86 37.59
C ALA A 241 -28.98 -17.41 38.04
N VAL A 242 -29.22 -16.56 37.06
CA VAL A 242 -29.51 -15.15 37.23
C VAL A 242 -30.76 -14.86 36.46
N THR A 243 -31.79 -14.38 37.16
CA THR A 243 -32.96 -13.79 36.55
C THR A 243 -32.86 -12.28 36.59
N MET A 244 -32.99 -11.63 35.44
CA MET A 244 -32.94 -10.19 35.30
C MET A 244 -34.33 -9.65 34.92
N THR A 245 -34.86 -8.74 35.73
CA THR A 245 -36.15 -8.09 35.51
C THR A 245 -35.98 -6.58 35.72
N GLY A 246 -35.99 -5.81 34.64
CA GLY A 246 -35.61 -4.40 34.66
C GLY A 246 -34.21 -4.21 35.26
N SER A 247 -34.13 -3.45 36.35
CA SER A 247 -32.89 -3.21 37.10
C SER A 247 -32.61 -4.22 38.22
N ALA A 248 -33.50 -5.18 38.47
CA ALA A 248 -33.36 -6.15 39.54
C ALA A 248 -32.78 -7.47 39.02
N PHE A 249 -31.82 -8.01 39.76
CA PHE A 249 -31.09 -9.23 39.44
C PHE A 249 -31.19 -10.22 40.59
N THR A 250 -31.95 -11.30 40.40
CA THR A 250 -32.10 -12.36 41.39
C THR A 250 -31.18 -13.52 41.04
N THR A 251 -30.24 -13.82 41.93
CA THR A 251 -29.28 -14.93 41.76
C THR A 251 -29.73 -16.14 42.55
N THR A 252 -29.75 -17.30 41.91
CA THR A 252 -29.94 -18.59 42.56
C THR A 252 -28.69 -19.46 42.43
N VAL A 253 -28.41 -20.25 43.47
CA VAL A 253 -27.36 -21.27 43.46
C VAL A 253 -27.98 -22.57 43.93
N ASN A 254 -27.88 -23.63 43.12
CA ASN A 254 -28.55 -24.93 43.33
C ASN A 254 -30.06 -24.77 43.62
N GLY A 255 -30.73 -23.88 42.89
CA GLY A 255 -32.15 -23.60 43.01
C GLY A 255 -32.57 -22.72 44.20
N SER A 256 -31.67 -22.40 45.13
CA SER A 256 -31.96 -21.49 46.26
C SER A 256 -31.68 -20.04 45.87
N VAL A 257 -32.60 -19.12 46.14
CA VAL A 257 -32.34 -17.67 45.99
C VAL A 257 -31.33 -17.24 47.05
N VAL A 258 -30.19 -16.73 46.61
CA VAL A 258 -29.10 -16.32 47.49
C VAL A 258 -28.88 -14.81 47.52
N ASP A 259 -29.33 -14.08 46.50
CA ASP A 259 -29.17 -12.63 46.42
C ASP A 259 -30.21 -11.99 45.48
N THR A 260 -30.62 -10.77 45.80
CA THR A 260 -31.27 -9.85 44.87
C THR A 260 -30.51 -8.52 44.89
N THR A 261 -29.96 -8.13 43.74
CA THR A 261 -29.23 -6.87 43.56
C THR A 261 -29.97 -5.97 42.60
N THR A 262 -30.02 -4.66 42.87
CA THR A 262 -30.57 -3.68 41.94
C THR A 262 -29.47 -2.78 41.40
N ASP A 263 -29.40 -2.64 40.08
CA ASP A 263 -28.49 -1.69 39.42
C ASP A 263 -28.99 -1.31 38.02
N THR A 264 -28.80 -0.06 37.62
CA THR A 264 -29.38 0.52 36.40
C THR A 264 -28.37 0.78 35.29
N ARG A 265 -27.06 0.53 35.50
CA ARG A 265 -26.02 0.91 34.53
C ARG A 265 -26.14 0.20 33.19
N TYR A 266 -26.48 -1.09 33.20
CA TYR A 266 -26.66 -1.88 31.98
C TYR A 266 -28.05 -2.51 31.93
N THR A 267 -28.84 -2.09 30.94
CA THR A 267 -30.22 -2.56 30.70
C THR A 267 -30.30 -3.57 29.57
N SER A 268 -29.20 -3.94 28.92
CA SER A 268 -29.17 -4.94 27.85
C SER A 268 -27.72 -5.34 27.56
N GLY A 269 -27.49 -6.44 26.85
CA GLY A 269 -26.18 -6.82 26.35
C GLY A 269 -26.12 -8.31 26.02
N ASN A 270 -24.92 -8.88 26.08
CA ASN A 270 -24.67 -10.29 25.89
C ASN A 270 -24.35 -10.97 27.24
N ILE A 271 -24.19 -12.29 27.24
CA ILE A 271 -23.56 -13.04 28.33
C ILE A 271 -22.12 -13.40 27.99
N GLY A 272 -21.34 -13.75 29.01
CA GLY A 272 -19.94 -14.11 28.87
C GLY A 272 -19.40 -14.85 30.08
N LEU A 273 -18.13 -15.23 30.00
CA LEU A 273 -17.38 -15.97 31.01
C LEU A 273 -16.06 -15.26 31.30
N ARG A 274 -15.56 -15.36 32.54
CA ARG A 274 -14.32 -14.71 32.97
C ARG A 274 -13.61 -15.47 34.07
N ASN A 275 -12.30 -15.62 33.92
CA ASN A 275 -11.37 -16.10 34.94
C ASN A 275 -10.28 -15.10 35.27
N GLY A 276 -9.98 -14.97 36.55
CA GLY A 276 -8.70 -14.45 37.03
C GLY A 276 -7.55 -15.43 36.83
N LEU A 277 -6.32 -14.99 37.15
CA LEU A 277 -5.10 -15.80 36.99
C LEU A 277 -5.04 -17.03 37.92
N THR A 278 -5.84 -17.04 38.99
CA THR A 278 -5.90 -18.13 39.98
C THR A 278 -7.20 -18.94 39.91
N GLU A 279 -8.07 -18.63 38.95
CA GLU A 279 -9.44 -19.16 38.86
C GLU A 279 -9.55 -20.14 37.69
N SER A 280 -10.21 -21.28 37.92
CA SER A 280 -10.50 -22.27 36.88
C SER A 280 -11.79 -23.03 37.14
N GLN A 281 -12.45 -23.46 36.07
CA GLN A 281 -13.75 -24.12 36.08
C GLN A 281 -14.04 -24.82 34.75
N VAL A 282 -15.07 -25.67 34.79
CA VAL A 282 -15.63 -26.39 33.66
C VAL A 282 -17.14 -26.11 33.58
N TYR A 283 -17.70 -25.99 32.38
CA TYR A 283 -19.14 -25.81 32.14
C TYR A 283 -19.72 -27.01 31.40
N ASP A 284 -20.86 -27.50 31.85
CA ASP A 284 -21.64 -28.58 31.20
C ASP A 284 -22.70 -28.01 30.27
N ARG A 285 -23.40 -26.97 30.70
CA ARG A 285 -24.41 -26.29 29.90
C ARG A 285 -24.53 -24.83 30.26
N ILE A 286 -24.74 -23.99 29.25
CA ILE A 286 -25.05 -22.57 29.39
C ILE A 286 -26.31 -22.27 28.58
N THR A 287 -27.29 -21.63 29.22
CA THR A 287 -28.50 -21.18 28.53
C THR A 287 -28.84 -19.73 28.85
N PHE A 288 -29.47 -19.05 27.90
CA PHE A 288 -30.18 -17.80 28.14
C PHE A 288 -31.60 -17.91 27.59
N THR A 289 -32.58 -17.72 28.46
CA THR A 289 -34.00 -17.72 28.09
C THR A 289 -34.57 -16.32 28.33
N ALA A 290 -35.12 -15.69 27.31
CA ALA A 290 -35.76 -14.38 27.40
C ALA A 290 -37.01 -14.43 28.29
N ALA A 291 -37.46 -13.26 28.77
CA ALA A 291 -38.62 -13.14 29.66
C ALA A 291 -39.94 -13.71 29.07
N ASP A 292 -40.05 -13.78 27.74
CA ASP A 292 -41.20 -14.37 27.04
C ASP A 292 -41.11 -15.90 26.88
N GLY A 293 -40.03 -16.53 27.37
CA GLY A 293 -39.77 -17.96 27.27
C GLY A 293 -38.92 -18.36 26.06
N THR A 294 -38.55 -17.44 25.17
CA THR A 294 -37.70 -17.74 24.01
C THR A 294 -36.28 -18.10 24.45
N VAL A 295 -35.80 -19.29 24.09
CA VAL A 295 -34.40 -19.69 24.32
C VAL A 295 -33.51 -19.01 23.28
N LEU A 296 -32.74 -18.01 23.72
CA LEU A 296 -31.82 -17.27 22.85
C LEU A 296 -30.44 -17.92 22.77
N LEU A 297 -30.05 -18.70 23.77
CA LEU A 297 -28.82 -19.49 23.75
C LEU A 297 -29.05 -20.79 24.51
N ASP A 298 -28.62 -21.91 23.93
CA ASP A 298 -28.51 -23.20 24.60
C ASP A 298 -27.30 -23.94 24.06
N ASP A 299 -26.24 -23.98 24.87
CA ASP A 299 -25.07 -24.77 24.56
C ASP A 299 -24.78 -25.79 25.66
N ASP A 300 -24.85 -27.05 25.27
CA ASP A 300 -24.58 -28.24 26.06
C ASP A 300 -23.18 -28.81 25.83
N PHE A 301 -22.36 -28.14 25.01
CA PHE A 301 -20.97 -28.50 24.73
C PHE A 301 -20.76 -29.95 24.28
N ALA A 302 -21.81 -30.62 23.77
CA ALA A 302 -21.72 -31.94 23.15
C ALA A 302 -20.81 -31.92 21.89
N SER A 303 -20.68 -30.74 21.28
CA SER A 303 -19.71 -30.42 20.23
C SER A 303 -19.25 -28.97 20.39
N ASP A 304 -18.05 -28.63 19.88
CA ASP A 304 -17.60 -27.24 19.89
C ASP A 304 -18.37 -26.41 18.87
N LYS A 305 -19.38 -25.68 19.34
CA LYS A 305 -20.19 -24.80 18.51
C LYS A 305 -19.53 -23.44 18.25
N GLY A 306 -18.41 -23.13 18.91
CA GLY A 306 -17.81 -21.79 18.88
C GLY A 306 -18.60 -20.75 19.69
N THR A 307 -19.38 -21.18 20.69
CA THR A 307 -20.19 -20.28 21.51
C THR A 307 -19.33 -19.31 22.31
N PHE A 308 -18.18 -19.73 22.82
CA PHE A 308 -17.23 -18.87 23.52
C PHE A 308 -15.88 -18.89 22.80
N SER A 309 -15.26 -17.72 22.65
CA SER A 309 -13.96 -17.54 22.00
C SER A 309 -12.80 -18.06 22.85
N ALA A 310 -12.98 -18.25 24.16
CA ALA A 310 -12.00 -18.89 25.03
C ALA A 310 -12.51 -20.25 25.57
N GLY A 311 -11.56 -21.15 25.81
CA GLY A 311 -11.81 -22.48 26.34
C GLY A 311 -11.70 -23.60 25.31
N THR A 312 -11.78 -24.84 25.80
CA THR A 312 -11.71 -26.05 24.99
C THR A 312 -12.92 -26.91 25.28
N VAL A 313 -13.66 -27.28 24.23
CA VAL A 313 -14.79 -28.21 24.34
C VAL A 313 -14.27 -29.64 24.15
N SER A 314 -14.47 -30.48 25.16
CA SER A 314 -14.10 -31.90 25.12
C SER A 314 -14.96 -32.69 26.09
N GLY A 315 -15.36 -33.90 25.68
CA GLY A 315 -16.15 -34.81 26.52
C GLY A 315 -17.48 -34.24 26.99
N GLY A 316 -18.13 -33.38 26.19
CA GLY A 316 -19.42 -32.75 26.56
C GLY A 316 -19.29 -31.53 27.46
N THR A 317 -18.09 -30.96 27.65
CA THR A 317 -17.89 -29.83 28.56
C THR A 317 -16.95 -28.78 27.99
N LEU A 318 -17.15 -27.52 28.38
CA LEU A 318 -16.23 -26.42 28.12
C LEU A 318 -15.28 -26.22 29.31
N THR A 319 -14.01 -26.52 29.13
CA THR A 319 -12.96 -26.14 30.09
C THR A 319 -12.49 -24.73 29.80
N PHE A 320 -12.66 -23.80 30.76
CA PHE A 320 -12.34 -22.38 30.56
C PHE A 320 -10.96 -22.03 31.13
N PRO A 321 -10.05 -21.36 30.39
CA PRO A 321 -8.66 -21.20 30.81
C PRO A 321 -8.52 -20.17 31.95
N THR A 322 -7.42 -20.25 32.70
CA THR A 322 -7.05 -19.22 33.68
C THR A 322 -6.76 -17.88 32.96
N GLY A 323 -7.11 -16.75 33.59
CA GLY A 323 -6.89 -15.41 33.03
C GLY A 323 -7.69 -15.06 31.76
N ALA A 324 -8.56 -15.95 31.29
CA ALA A 324 -9.30 -15.77 30.05
C ALA A 324 -10.62 -15.03 30.26
N THR A 325 -11.12 -14.40 29.19
CA THR A 325 -12.47 -13.84 29.13
C THR A 325 -13.10 -14.11 27.76
N SER A 326 -14.42 -14.23 27.70
CA SER A 326 -15.14 -14.47 26.45
C SER A 326 -16.58 -14.00 26.55
N LEU A 327 -17.05 -13.25 25.55
CA LEU A 327 -18.48 -13.10 25.31
C LEU A 327 -19.01 -14.29 24.51
N SER A 328 -20.32 -14.53 24.56
CA SER A 328 -20.94 -15.52 23.68
C SER A 328 -20.95 -15.00 22.23
N SER A 329 -20.81 -15.89 21.25
CA SER A 329 -20.91 -15.54 19.82
C SER A 329 -22.36 -15.24 19.39
N TYR A 330 -23.35 -15.59 20.22
CA TYR A 330 -24.77 -15.46 19.90
C TYR A 330 -25.27 -14.00 19.94
N GLY A 331 -24.70 -13.17 20.83
CA GLY A 331 -25.23 -11.85 21.15
C GLY A 331 -24.36 -10.62 20.84
N ALA A 332 -23.18 -10.70 20.21
CA ALA A 332 -22.32 -9.51 20.09
C ALA A 332 -21.46 -9.32 18.84
N ASP A 333 -21.13 -10.33 18.04
CA ASP A 333 -20.21 -10.10 16.91
C ASP A 333 -20.96 -9.77 15.62
N ASP A 334 -21.24 -8.48 15.45
CA ASP A 334 -21.75 -7.84 14.23
C ASP A 334 -20.64 -7.12 13.44
N THR A 335 -19.37 -7.39 13.78
CA THR A 335 -18.22 -6.80 13.07
C THR A 335 -18.06 -7.38 11.67
N TRP A 336 -18.60 -8.57 11.42
CA TRP A 336 -18.58 -9.24 10.12
C TRP A 336 -19.97 -9.33 9.49
N ALA A 337 -20.04 -9.10 8.18
CA ALA A 337 -21.23 -9.34 7.37
C ALA A 337 -20.89 -10.05 6.06
N LEU A 338 -21.64 -11.11 5.75
CA LEU A 338 -21.71 -11.70 4.42
C LEU A 338 -22.94 -11.12 3.73
N LEU A 339 -22.75 -10.51 2.57
CA LEU A 339 -23.79 -9.82 1.81
C LEU A 339 -23.82 -10.39 0.40
N ARG A 340 -24.99 -10.68 -0.15
CA ARG A 340 -25.11 -11.17 -1.53
C ARG A 340 -26.38 -10.74 -2.22
N HIS A 341 -26.35 -10.75 -3.54
CA HIS A 341 -27.50 -10.55 -4.41
C HIS A 341 -27.32 -11.24 -5.76
N GLU A 342 -28.36 -11.94 -6.22
CA GLU A 342 -28.43 -12.49 -7.57
C GLU A 342 -29.30 -11.63 -8.48
N TYR A 343 -28.85 -11.45 -9.73
CA TYR A 343 -29.51 -10.64 -10.75
C TYR A 343 -29.26 -11.24 -12.13
N ALA A 344 -30.08 -10.88 -13.12
CA ALA A 344 -29.88 -11.30 -14.50
C ALA A 344 -29.51 -10.11 -15.39
N THR A 345 -28.65 -10.34 -16.37
CA THR A 345 -28.40 -9.39 -17.46
C THR A 345 -29.50 -9.48 -18.51
N ALA A 346 -29.65 -8.44 -19.34
CA ALA A 346 -30.61 -8.48 -20.44
C ALA A 346 -30.12 -9.43 -21.54
N ALA A 347 -30.70 -10.64 -21.64
CA ALA A 347 -30.26 -11.71 -22.54
C ALA A 347 -30.15 -11.33 -24.04
N SER A 348 -30.89 -10.31 -24.48
CA SER A 348 -30.87 -9.83 -25.87
C SER A 348 -29.82 -8.76 -26.14
N ARG A 349 -29.01 -8.37 -25.16
CA ARG A 349 -28.04 -7.26 -25.26
C ARG A 349 -26.62 -7.72 -24.97
N THR A 350 -25.67 -7.21 -25.74
CA THR A 350 -24.24 -7.48 -25.53
C THR A 350 -23.65 -6.47 -24.57
N VAL A 351 -23.01 -6.93 -23.49
CA VAL A 351 -22.34 -6.07 -22.51
C VAL A 351 -21.06 -5.50 -23.12
N ALA A 352 -20.91 -4.17 -23.07
CA ALA A 352 -19.71 -3.45 -23.50
C ALA A 352 -18.78 -3.14 -22.32
N ALA A 353 -19.32 -2.77 -21.17
CA ALA A 353 -18.60 -2.57 -19.92
C ALA A 353 -19.51 -2.84 -18.71
N ALA A 354 -18.93 -3.25 -17.60
CA ALA A 354 -19.61 -3.40 -16.32
C ALA A 354 -18.68 -2.89 -15.20
N VAL A 355 -19.03 -1.74 -14.60
CA VAL A 355 -18.19 -1.07 -13.60
C VAL A 355 -18.89 -1.08 -12.25
N LEU A 356 -18.25 -1.73 -11.27
CA LEU A 356 -18.74 -1.86 -9.91
C LEU A 356 -18.10 -0.82 -8.99
N TYR A 357 -18.91 0.04 -8.39
CA TYR A 357 -18.50 1.01 -7.38
C TYR A 357 -18.80 0.48 -5.99
N VAL A 358 -17.80 0.45 -5.09
CA VAL A 358 -17.95 -0.10 -3.75
C VAL A 358 -17.38 0.83 -2.69
N ALA A 359 -18.18 1.06 -1.65
CA ALA A 359 -17.79 1.73 -0.42
C ALA A 359 -18.11 0.87 0.81
N ALA A 360 -17.32 1.02 1.85
CA ALA A 360 -17.48 0.34 3.12
C ALA A 360 -16.78 1.15 4.23
N THR A 361 -17.38 1.22 5.42
CA THR A 361 -16.90 2.09 6.50
C THR A 361 -15.81 1.47 7.37
N SER A 362 -15.06 2.34 8.06
CA SER A 362 -13.90 2.03 8.91
C SER A 362 -12.55 1.71 8.23
N PRO A 363 -12.23 2.17 6.99
CA PRO A 363 -10.89 1.93 6.44
C PRO A 363 -9.78 2.66 7.23
N ASP A 364 -10.06 3.85 7.77
CA ASP A 364 -9.09 4.65 8.51
C ASP A 364 -8.67 4.00 9.84
N SER A 365 -9.62 3.45 10.61
CA SER A 365 -9.35 2.78 11.89
C SER A 365 -8.77 1.37 11.70
N ALA A 366 -9.14 0.68 10.63
CA ALA A 366 -8.55 -0.62 10.26
C ALA A 366 -7.15 -0.48 9.67
N ARG A 367 -6.82 0.67 9.06
CA ARG A 367 -5.63 0.89 8.23
C ARG A 367 -5.41 -0.18 7.16
N GLN A 368 -6.51 -0.71 6.63
CA GLN A 368 -6.57 -1.64 5.51
C GLN A 368 -7.97 -1.60 4.89
N TYR A 369 -8.18 -2.36 3.82
CA TYR A 369 -9.52 -2.58 3.28
C TYR A 369 -10.44 -3.29 4.28
N VAL A 370 -11.75 -3.10 4.10
CA VAL A 370 -12.83 -3.50 5.02
C VAL A 370 -13.94 -4.34 4.36
N ALA A 371 -13.79 -4.62 3.07
CA ALA A 371 -14.69 -5.42 2.26
C ALA A 371 -13.88 -6.13 1.19
N LYS A 372 -14.12 -7.43 1.04
CA LYS A 372 -13.67 -8.23 -0.10
C LYS A 372 -14.88 -8.53 -0.95
N VAL A 373 -14.77 -8.36 -2.27
CA VAL A 373 -15.92 -8.35 -3.18
C VAL A 373 -15.75 -9.40 -4.27
N TRP A 374 -16.82 -10.12 -4.57
CA TRP A 374 -16.88 -11.15 -5.60
C TRP A 374 -17.94 -10.85 -6.65
N SER A 375 -17.62 -11.23 -7.89
CA SER A 375 -18.55 -11.38 -9.00
C SER A 375 -18.47 -12.83 -9.50
N ASN A 376 -19.59 -13.55 -9.45
CA ASN A 376 -19.69 -14.95 -9.90
C ASN A 376 -18.59 -15.86 -9.34
N GLY A 377 -18.31 -15.76 -8.03
CA GLY A 377 -17.28 -16.55 -7.35
C GLY A 377 -15.83 -16.07 -7.54
N THR A 378 -15.60 -15.05 -8.39
CA THR A 378 -14.26 -14.47 -8.62
C THR A 378 -14.08 -13.22 -7.78
N VAL A 379 -12.98 -13.10 -7.02
CA VAL A 379 -12.64 -11.86 -6.29
C VAL A 379 -12.37 -10.76 -7.31
N VAL A 380 -13.14 -9.68 -7.27
CA VAL A 380 -12.99 -8.53 -8.19
C VAL A 380 -12.25 -7.36 -7.54
N GLY A 381 -12.20 -7.30 -6.21
CA GLY A 381 -11.49 -6.24 -5.52
C GLY A 381 -11.70 -6.18 -4.01
N HIS A 382 -10.96 -5.26 -3.38
CA HIS A 382 -11.04 -4.96 -1.95
C HIS A 382 -11.39 -3.48 -1.77
N ALA A 383 -12.37 -3.17 -0.92
CA ALA A 383 -12.82 -1.81 -0.62
C ALA A 383 -12.95 -1.59 0.89
N SER A 384 -12.94 -0.38 1.44
CA SER A 384 -12.57 0.89 0.80
C SER A 384 -11.09 1.18 1.00
N VAL A 385 -10.57 2.13 0.24
CA VAL A 385 -9.27 2.75 0.53
C VAL A 385 -9.43 3.94 1.48
N ARG A 386 -8.32 4.39 2.06
CA ARG A 386 -8.29 5.59 2.91
C ARG A 386 -8.23 6.86 2.08
N SER A 387 -8.79 7.96 2.60
CA SER A 387 -8.85 9.27 1.93
C SER A 387 -8.52 10.43 2.89
N GLY A 388 -7.98 11.52 2.32
CA GLY A 388 -7.80 12.79 3.01
C GLY A 388 -9.10 13.57 3.20
N THR A 389 -10.12 13.31 2.39
CA THR A 389 -11.43 14.00 2.41
C THR A 389 -12.57 12.98 2.36
N GLY A 390 -13.10 12.58 3.51
CA GLY A 390 -14.28 11.71 3.59
C GLY A 390 -13.99 10.21 3.40
N THR A 391 -15.01 9.45 2.95
CA THR A 391 -14.92 8.00 2.75
C THR A 391 -14.71 7.71 1.26
N ALA A 392 -13.57 7.09 0.92
CA ALA A 392 -13.31 6.74 -0.47
C ALA A 392 -14.18 5.56 -0.92
N TYR A 393 -14.60 5.54 -2.18
CA TYR A 393 -15.11 4.35 -2.85
C TYR A 393 -14.25 4.01 -4.07
N GLN A 394 -14.10 2.71 -4.33
CA GLN A 394 -13.33 2.20 -5.46
C GLN A 394 -14.24 1.75 -6.58
N ALA A 395 -13.70 1.80 -7.80
CA ALA A 395 -14.35 1.30 -9.01
C ALA A 395 -13.59 0.09 -9.55
N PHE A 396 -14.31 -0.96 -9.93
CA PHE A 396 -13.75 -2.19 -10.49
C PHE A 396 -14.40 -2.49 -11.84
N ASP A 397 -13.61 -2.72 -12.88
CA ASP A 397 -14.11 -3.29 -14.14
C ASP A 397 -14.33 -4.80 -13.95
N ILE A 398 -15.59 -5.21 -13.94
CA ILE A 398 -16.01 -6.60 -13.77
C ILE A 398 -16.59 -7.20 -15.06
N THR A 399 -16.38 -6.54 -16.21
CA THR A 399 -16.95 -6.94 -17.50
C THR A 399 -16.66 -8.41 -17.82
N SER A 400 -15.43 -8.86 -17.55
CA SER A 400 -14.97 -10.22 -17.87
C SER A 400 -15.52 -11.30 -16.95
N THR A 401 -16.09 -10.95 -15.79
CA THR A 401 -16.63 -11.94 -14.84
C THR A 401 -18.13 -12.16 -15.01
N LEU A 402 -18.83 -11.34 -15.79
CA LEU A 402 -20.27 -11.43 -15.98
C LEU A 402 -20.68 -12.52 -16.98
N ARG A 403 -21.85 -13.10 -16.74
CA ARG A 403 -22.59 -13.92 -17.69
C ARG A 403 -23.55 -13.04 -18.47
N SER A 404 -23.43 -13.03 -19.79
CA SER A 404 -24.20 -12.19 -20.72
C SER A 404 -25.34 -12.93 -21.42
N ASP A 405 -25.52 -14.22 -21.16
CA ASP A 405 -26.53 -15.08 -21.78
C ASP A 405 -27.93 -15.00 -21.10
N GLY A 406 -28.10 -14.07 -20.16
CA GLY A 406 -29.32 -13.92 -19.37
C GLY A 406 -29.44 -14.89 -18.20
N THR A 407 -28.45 -15.75 -17.96
CA THR A 407 -28.41 -16.57 -16.74
C THR A 407 -28.08 -15.71 -15.51
N PRO A 408 -28.45 -16.15 -14.29
CA PRO A 408 -28.16 -15.41 -13.07
C PRO A 408 -26.66 -15.17 -12.87
N ASN A 409 -26.36 -13.94 -12.51
CA ASN A 409 -25.10 -13.47 -11.96
C ASN A 409 -25.26 -13.28 -10.45
N ALA A 410 -24.15 -13.29 -9.71
CA ALA A 410 -24.10 -12.98 -8.29
C ALA A 410 -23.05 -11.91 -7.99
N LEU A 411 -23.43 -10.93 -7.17
CA LEU A 411 -22.50 -10.10 -6.41
C LEU A 411 -22.50 -10.59 -4.96
N ALA A 412 -21.31 -10.65 -4.36
CA ALA A 412 -21.16 -10.99 -2.96
C ALA A 412 -20.04 -10.17 -2.31
N ALA A 413 -20.15 -9.93 -1.00
CA ALA A 413 -19.14 -9.23 -0.23
C ALA A 413 -19.01 -9.82 1.17
N LEU A 414 -17.76 -9.93 1.64
CA LEU A 414 -17.40 -10.26 3.01
C LEU A 414 -16.77 -9.01 3.62
N CYS A 415 -17.51 -8.40 4.52
CA CYS A 415 -17.18 -7.13 5.12
C CYS A 415 -16.77 -7.33 6.58
N TRP A 416 -15.78 -6.57 7.02
CA TRP A 416 -15.43 -6.42 8.42
C TRP A 416 -15.40 -4.95 8.79
N THR A 417 -15.72 -4.61 10.04
CA THR A 417 -15.73 -3.22 10.46
C THR A 417 -15.36 -3.04 11.93
N THR A 418 -14.72 -1.91 12.24
CA THR A 418 -14.55 -1.48 13.64
C THR A 418 -15.76 -0.73 14.18
N SER A 419 -16.58 -0.15 13.31
CA SER A 419 -17.71 0.71 13.68
C SER A 419 -18.63 1.00 12.48
N GLN A 420 -19.77 1.65 12.70
CA GLN A 420 -20.71 2.13 11.66
C GLN A 420 -21.44 1.08 10.82
N GLN A 421 -20.81 -0.05 10.47
CA GLN A 421 -21.46 -1.20 9.82
C GLN A 421 -22.19 -0.82 8.54
N LYS A 422 -21.47 -0.27 7.56
CA LYS A 422 -22.06 0.13 6.27
C LYS A 422 -21.25 -0.45 5.13
N PHE A 423 -21.94 -1.10 4.21
CA PHE A 423 -21.45 -1.53 2.90
C PHE A 423 -22.38 -0.99 1.81
N LEU A 424 -21.82 -0.48 0.73
CA LEU A 424 -22.55 0.12 -0.38
C LEU A 424 -21.93 -0.39 -1.69
N ALA A 425 -22.77 -0.89 -2.59
CA ALA A 425 -22.32 -1.38 -3.90
C ALA A 425 -23.30 -0.97 -5.01
N GLN A 426 -22.77 -0.44 -6.11
CA GLN A 426 -23.55 -0.09 -7.30
C GLN A 426 -22.79 -0.52 -8.55
N LEU A 427 -23.40 -1.38 -9.35
CA LEU A 427 -22.88 -1.87 -10.62
C LEU A 427 -23.59 -1.19 -11.76
N GLU A 428 -22.83 -0.56 -12.65
CA GLU A 428 -23.31 0.04 -13.90
C GLU A 428 -22.92 -0.86 -15.08
N ILE A 429 -23.92 -1.43 -15.76
CA ILE A 429 -23.75 -2.27 -16.94
C ILE A 429 -24.10 -1.44 -18.17
N THR A 430 -23.12 -1.21 -19.04
CA THR A 430 -23.28 -0.54 -20.34
C THR A 430 -23.32 -1.59 -21.44
N TYR A 431 -24.31 -1.51 -22.34
CA TYR A 431 -24.45 -2.40 -23.49
C TYR A 431 -23.92 -1.75 -24.78
N THR A 432 -23.63 -2.57 -25.80
CA THR A 432 -23.10 -2.09 -27.09
C THR A 432 -24.04 -1.18 -27.87
N ASP A 433 -25.35 -1.24 -27.56
CA ASP A 433 -26.38 -0.34 -28.11
C ASP A 433 -26.44 1.03 -27.38
N GLY A 434 -25.59 1.25 -26.37
CA GLY A 434 -25.53 2.47 -25.56
C GLY A 434 -26.52 2.52 -24.39
N SER A 435 -27.40 1.53 -24.25
CA SER A 435 -28.30 1.42 -23.10
C SER A 435 -27.56 0.98 -21.84
N ARG A 436 -28.16 1.21 -20.66
CA ARG A 436 -27.57 0.92 -19.36
C ARG A 436 -28.51 0.18 -18.41
N THR A 437 -27.95 -0.54 -17.44
CA THR A 437 -28.67 -1.15 -16.32
C THR A 437 -27.87 -1.00 -15.05
N THR A 438 -28.52 -0.58 -13.98
CA THR A 438 -27.94 -0.40 -12.66
C THR A 438 -28.38 -1.56 -11.74
N VAL A 439 -27.42 -2.14 -11.01
CA VAL A 439 -27.67 -3.12 -9.94
C VAL A 439 -27.10 -2.55 -8.65
N ALA A 440 -27.96 -2.31 -7.66
CA ALA A 440 -27.64 -1.49 -6.50
C ALA A 440 -27.86 -2.26 -5.18
N SER A 441 -27.07 -1.97 -4.14
CA SER A 441 -27.31 -2.51 -2.80
C SER A 441 -28.58 -1.92 -2.18
N GLY A 442 -29.31 -2.71 -1.39
CA GLY A 442 -30.54 -2.26 -0.73
C GLY A 442 -31.27 -3.38 -0.01
N SER A 443 -32.51 -3.12 0.40
CA SER A 443 -33.36 -4.06 1.17
C SER A 443 -33.62 -5.41 0.49
N HIS A 444 -33.43 -5.51 -0.82
CA HIS A 444 -33.62 -6.73 -1.62
C HIS A 444 -32.39 -7.66 -1.64
N TRP A 445 -31.25 -7.22 -1.09
CA TRP A 445 -30.09 -8.09 -0.88
C TRP A 445 -30.37 -9.11 0.22
N LYS A 446 -29.46 -10.06 0.38
CA LYS A 446 -29.45 -11.01 1.49
C LYS A 446 -28.22 -10.81 2.35
N ALA A 447 -28.39 -10.98 3.65
CA ALA A 447 -27.34 -10.79 4.62
C ALA A 447 -27.27 -11.93 5.62
N ARG A 448 -26.04 -12.25 6.03
CA ARG A 448 -25.75 -13.22 7.09
C ARG A 448 -24.62 -12.69 7.95
N ARG A 449 -24.76 -12.83 9.28
CA ARG A 449 -23.63 -12.61 10.21
C ARG A 449 -22.55 -13.68 10.00
N GLN A 450 -21.39 -13.54 10.63
CA GLN A 450 -20.35 -14.59 10.56
C GLN A 450 -20.83 -15.95 11.10
N ALA A 451 -21.75 -15.98 12.07
CA ALA A 451 -22.42 -17.19 12.55
C ALA A 451 -21.48 -18.38 12.88
N GLY A 452 -20.33 -18.08 13.49
CA GLY A 452 -19.28 -19.03 13.86
C GLY A 452 -18.19 -19.23 12.79
N LEU A 453 -18.32 -18.67 11.58
CA LEU A 453 -17.31 -18.77 10.51
C LEU A 453 -16.01 -18.02 10.85
N LEU A 454 -16.14 -16.86 11.49
CA LEU A 454 -15.05 -15.93 11.82
C LEU A 454 -15.21 -15.44 13.27
N PRO A 455 -15.06 -16.32 14.27
CA PRO A 455 -15.17 -15.94 15.66
C PRO A 455 -14.12 -14.89 16.05
N ALA A 456 -14.54 -13.84 16.75
CA ALA A 456 -13.61 -12.88 17.36
C ALA A 456 -12.69 -13.56 18.39
N LYS A 457 -11.38 -13.61 18.10
CA LYS A 457 -10.36 -14.25 18.95
C LYS A 457 -9.24 -13.31 19.37
N GLY A 458 -8.93 -12.29 18.57
CA GLY A 458 -7.86 -11.33 18.85
C GLY A 458 -7.65 -10.35 17.71
N SER A 459 -6.65 -9.46 17.87
CA SER A 459 -6.22 -8.54 16.84
C SER A 459 -4.86 -8.98 16.28
N ALA A 460 -4.71 -8.98 14.95
CA ALA A 460 -3.40 -9.09 14.29
C ALA A 460 -2.74 -7.70 14.12
N GLY A 461 -3.45 -6.63 14.47
CA GLY A 461 -2.94 -5.27 14.47
C GLY A 461 -1.97 -4.97 15.61
N SER A 462 -1.74 -3.68 15.83
CA SER A 462 -0.84 -3.14 16.85
C SER A 462 -1.59 -2.12 17.73
N SER A 463 -0.88 -1.26 18.47
CA SER A 463 -1.49 -0.11 19.13
C SER A 463 -2.05 0.96 18.17
N TYR A 464 -1.72 0.89 16.87
CA TYR A 464 -2.08 1.92 15.89
C TYR A 464 -3.38 1.61 15.13
N PHE A 465 -3.75 0.34 15.04
CA PHE A 465 -4.92 -0.13 14.31
C PHE A 465 -5.36 -1.51 14.79
N THR A 466 -6.61 -1.84 14.55
CA THR A 466 -7.19 -3.14 14.91
C THR A 466 -7.66 -3.85 13.65
N VAL A 467 -7.26 -5.11 13.49
CA VAL A 467 -7.74 -6.02 12.44
C VAL A 467 -7.90 -7.41 13.04
N PRO A 468 -8.87 -8.21 12.60
CA PRO A 468 -9.15 -9.49 13.22
C PRO A 468 -8.00 -10.49 12.97
N GLN A 469 -7.64 -11.26 13.99
CA GLN A 469 -7.00 -12.57 13.75
C GLN A 469 -8.06 -13.51 13.17
N GLU A 470 -7.69 -14.29 12.16
CA GLU A 470 -8.68 -14.99 11.35
C GLU A 470 -8.77 -16.47 11.74
N TYR A 471 -9.60 -16.74 12.74
CA TYR A 471 -9.84 -18.10 13.21
C TYR A 471 -10.96 -18.76 12.40
N TRP A 472 -10.71 -18.97 11.10
CA TRP A 472 -11.68 -19.55 10.18
C TRP A 472 -12.20 -20.91 10.65
N ASP A 473 -13.53 -21.08 10.65
CA ASP A 473 -14.19 -22.37 10.83
C ASP A 473 -15.08 -22.71 9.63
N LEU A 474 -14.51 -23.44 8.67
CA LEU A 474 -15.21 -23.77 7.42
C LEU A 474 -16.34 -24.77 7.61
N ARG A 475 -16.51 -25.39 8.79
CA ARG A 475 -17.72 -26.15 9.12
C ARG A 475 -18.97 -25.24 9.13
N ARG A 476 -18.78 -23.92 9.26
CA ARG A 476 -19.83 -22.89 9.27
C ARG A 476 -19.91 -22.10 7.95
N GLU A 477 -19.06 -22.42 6.98
CA GLU A 477 -19.04 -21.77 5.68
C GLU A 477 -20.34 -22.04 4.91
N PRO A 478 -20.99 -21.02 4.34
CA PRO A 478 -22.09 -21.22 3.42
C PRO A 478 -21.51 -21.55 2.04
N VAL A 479 -21.08 -22.79 1.83
CA VAL A 479 -20.32 -23.20 0.63
C VAL A 479 -21.05 -22.79 -0.66
N GLY A 480 -20.34 -22.07 -1.54
CA GLY A 480 -20.86 -21.61 -2.84
C GLY A 480 -21.58 -20.25 -2.81
N TRP A 481 -21.72 -19.59 -1.66
CA TRP A 481 -22.49 -18.34 -1.50
C TRP A 481 -22.05 -17.16 -2.37
N THR A 482 -20.80 -17.15 -2.86
CA THR A 482 -20.25 -16.10 -3.73
C THR A 482 -20.61 -16.29 -5.20
N GLY A 483 -21.17 -17.44 -5.58
CA GLY A 483 -21.64 -17.75 -6.93
C GLY A 483 -23.15 -17.66 -7.06
N PRO A 484 -23.66 -17.67 -8.32
CA PRO A 484 -25.08 -17.74 -8.61
C PRO A 484 -25.64 -19.16 -8.40
N GLY A 485 -26.95 -19.26 -8.15
CA GLY A 485 -27.65 -20.52 -7.88
C GLY A 485 -27.48 -21.03 -6.45
N PHE A 486 -27.00 -20.21 -5.52
CA PHE A 486 -26.88 -20.57 -4.10
C PHE A 486 -28.21 -20.34 -3.38
N ASP A 487 -28.63 -21.31 -2.56
CA ASP A 487 -29.84 -21.19 -1.75
C ASP A 487 -29.60 -20.31 -0.51
N ASP A 488 -30.02 -19.05 -0.60
CA ASP A 488 -29.98 -18.08 0.49
C ASP A 488 -31.36 -17.82 1.12
N SER A 489 -32.33 -18.72 0.95
CA SER A 489 -33.67 -18.51 1.51
C SER A 489 -33.66 -18.42 3.05
N GLY A 490 -32.66 -19.04 3.68
CA GLY A 490 -32.41 -18.98 5.13
C GLY A 490 -31.58 -17.77 5.60
N TRP A 491 -31.20 -16.86 4.69
CA TRP A 491 -30.48 -15.63 5.04
C TRP A 491 -31.47 -14.51 5.37
N ASP A 492 -31.04 -13.61 6.25
CA ASP A 492 -31.84 -12.48 6.68
C ASP A 492 -31.94 -11.42 5.56
N ALA A 493 -32.98 -10.59 5.65
CA ALA A 493 -32.97 -9.32 4.96
C ALA A 493 -31.93 -8.38 5.63
N PRO A 494 -31.13 -7.62 4.86
CA PRO A 494 -30.19 -6.68 5.44
C PRO A 494 -30.93 -5.55 6.17
N VAL A 495 -30.24 -4.95 7.13
CA VAL A 495 -30.65 -3.65 7.67
C VAL A 495 -30.12 -2.57 6.73
N VAL A 496 -31.03 -1.79 6.16
CA VAL A 496 -30.68 -0.56 5.44
C VAL A 496 -30.17 0.46 6.46
N ARG A 497 -28.98 0.99 6.21
CA ARG A 497 -28.27 1.95 7.05
C ARG A 497 -28.38 3.34 6.46
N THR A 498 -28.12 4.34 7.29
CA THR A 498 -28.04 5.73 6.83
C THR A 498 -26.93 5.91 5.80
N ALA A 499 -27.12 6.85 4.87
CA ALA A 499 -26.12 7.21 3.85
C ALA A 499 -24.72 7.36 4.45
N ILE A 500 -23.69 6.98 3.68
CA ILE A 500 -22.30 7.24 4.04
C ILE A 500 -22.00 8.71 3.72
N SER A 501 -21.62 9.49 4.72
CA SER A 501 -21.34 10.92 4.55
C SER A 501 -19.99 11.14 3.86
N GLY A 502 -19.94 12.08 2.90
CA GLY A 502 -18.70 12.51 2.26
C GLY A 502 -18.05 11.41 1.42
N LEU A 503 -18.84 10.69 0.63
CA LEU A 503 -18.31 9.74 -0.35
C LEU A 503 -17.49 10.49 -1.41
N VAL A 504 -16.27 10.02 -1.67
CA VAL A 504 -15.41 10.53 -2.74
C VAL A 504 -14.87 9.37 -3.57
N PRO A 505 -14.75 9.51 -4.90
CA PRO A 505 -14.09 8.47 -5.70
C PRO A 505 -12.62 8.38 -5.32
N ALA A 506 -12.06 7.17 -5.36
CA ALA A 506 -10.62 6.93 -5.24
C ALA A 506 -9.96 7.00 -6.63
N PRO A 507 -9.19 8.05 -6.96
CA PRO A 507 -8.56 8.22 -8.27
C PRO A 507 -7.24 7.43 -8.36
N ILE A 508 -7.25 6.16 -7.95
CA ILE A 508 -6.12 5.24 -8.00
C ILE A 508 -6.57 3.91 -8.60
N GLU A 509 -5.62 3.16 -9.13
CA GLU A 509 -5.88 1.78 -9.51
C GLU A 509 -6.27 0.96 -8.27
N PRO A 510 -7.25 0.04 -8.36
CA PRO A 510 -7.60 -0.81 -7.23
C PRO A 510 -6.52 -1.88 -7.00
N PRO A 511 -6.01 -2.06 -5.76
CA PRO A 511 -5.12 -3.17 -5.44
C PRO A 511 -5.79 -4.53 -5.64
N ARG A 512 -5.05 -5.49 -6.19
CA ARG A 512 -5.51 -6.84 -6.55
C ARG A 512 -4.70 -7.91 -5.81
N LEU A 513 -5.19 -9.15 -5.86
CA LEU A 513 -4.47 -10.31 -5.33
C LEU A 513 -3.68 -11.01 -6.44
N HIS A 514 -2.38 -11.17 -6.21
CA HIS A 514 -1.46 -11.88 -7.09
C HIS A 514 -1.00 -13.18 -6.41
N ASP A 515 -1.01 -14.28 -7.16
CA ASP A 515 -0.47 -15.54 -6.67
C ASP A 515 1.06 -15.49 -6.61
N VAL A 516 1.61 -15.99 -5.52
CA VAL A 516 3.05 -16.16 -5.27
C VAL A 516 3.28 -17.62 -4.94
N THR A 517 4.00 -18.32 -5.81
CA THR A 517 4.39 -19.71 -5.57
C THR A 517 5.49 -19.75 -4.51
N PRO A 518 5.30 -20.48 -3.39
CA PRO A 518 6.37 -20.64 -2.41
C PRO A 518 7.60 -21.33 -3.01
N VAL A 519 8.79 -20.88 -2.62
CA VAL A 519 10.06 -21.53 -2.97
C VAL A 519 10.17 -22.90 -2.30
N SER A 520 9.62 -23.04 -1.09
CA SER A 520 9.54 -24.34 -0.43
C SER A 520 8.33 -24.48 0.50
N VAL A 521 7.81 -25.70 0.59
CA VAL A 521 6.82 -26.15 1.58
C VAL A 521 7.33 -27.48 2.12
N THR A 522 7.88 -27.49 3.34
CA THR A 522 8.63 -28.64 3.84
C THR A 522 8.23 -29.01 5.26
N LYS A 523 8.04 -30.31 5.51
CA LYS A 523 7.86 -30.83 6.86
C LYS A 523 9.23 -30.92 7.53
N VAL A 524 9.40 -30.25 8.66
CA VAL A 524 10.65 -30.29 9.44
C VAL A 524 10.58 -31.30 10.59
N ALA A 525 11.71 -31.54 11.26
CA ALA A 525 11.88 -32.68 12.18
C ALA A 525 10.91 -32.71 13.38
N ASP A 526 10.41 -31.56 13.83
CA ASP A 526 9.44 -31.45 14.92
C ASP A 526 7.97 -31.68 14.48
N GLY A 527 7.75 -31.97 13.20
CA GLY A 527 6.44 -32.29 12.62
C GLY A 527 5.68 -31.10 12.04
N ARG A 528 6.13 -29.85 12.23
CA ARG A 528 5.52 -28.67 11.59
C ARG A 528 5.91 -28.57 10.11
N TRP A 529 5.14 -27.80 9.35
CA TRP A 529 5.47 -27.44 7.98
C TRP A 529 6.00 -26.01 7.93
N LEU A 530 7.16 -25.81 7.34
CA LEU A 530 7.75 -24.50 7.06
C LEU A 530 7.53 -24.15 5.60
N VAL A 531 7.03 -22.95 5.36
CA VAL A 531 6.82 -22.35 4.05
C VAL A 531 7.76 -21.17 3.91
N ASP A 532 8.56 -21.17 2.84
CA ASP A 532 9.35 -20.01 2.40
C ASP A 532 8.75 -19.47 1.11
N LEU A 533 8.24 -18.24 1.13
CA LEU A 533 7.78 -17.57 -0.09
C LEU A 533 8.94 -17.10 -0.99
N GLY A 534 10.19 -17.20 -0.53
CA GLY A 534 11.38 -16.70 -1.21
C GLY A 534 11.59 -15.20 -1.01
N ARG A 535 10.50 -14.43 -1.04
CA ARG A 535 10.48 -12.99 -0.72
C ARG A 535 9.29 -12.68 0.18
N GLU A 536 9.44 -11.64 0.97
CA GLU A 536 8.37 -11.06 1.76
C GLU A 536 7.31 -10.44 0.84
N ILE A 537 6.04 -10.62 1.20
CA ILE A 537 4.89 -10.04 0.53
C ILE A 537 4.03 -9.27 1.54
N VAL A 538 3.29 -8.29 1.04
CA VAL A 538 2.11 -7.74 1.74
C VAL A 538 0.91 -8.50 1.23
N GLY A 539 0.22 -9.26 2.08
CA GLY A 539 -0.85 -10.11 1.60
C GLY A 539 -1.27 -11.20 2.57
N GLY A 540 -1.68 -12.34 2.05
CA GLY A 540 -2.13 -13.49 2.83
C GLY A 540 -1.55 -14.81 2.35
N LEU A 541 -1.87 -15.89 3.05
CA LEU A 541 -1.66 -17.26 2.59
C LEU A 541 -3.00 -17.86 2.14
N ALA A 542 -2.97 -18.68 1.09
CA ALA A 542 -4.03 -19.60 0.73
C ALA A 542 -3.55 -21.05 0.85
N LEU A 543 -4.44 -21.94 1.28
CA LEU A 543 -4.18 -23.36 1.46
C LEU A 543 -5.34 -24.18 0.90
N GLU A 544 -5.07 -24.99 -0.12
CA GLU A 544 -5.99 -26.00 -0.62
C GLU A 544 -5.63 -27.35 0.00
N VAL A 545 -6.57 -27.94 0.72
CA VAL A 545 -6.33 -29.13 1.54
C VAL A 545 -7.59 -29.99 1.61
N THR A 546 -7.39 -31.30 1.81
CA THR A 546 -8.46 -32.25 2.10
C THR A 546 -8.30 -32.76 3.52
N GLY A 547 -9.39 -32.79 4.29
CA GLY A 547 -9.36 -33.30 5.66
C GLY A 547 -10.76 -33.62 6.18
N SER A 548 -10.83 -33.90 7.47
CA SER A 548 -12.08 -34.18 8.18
C SER A 548 -12.54 -32.96 8.97
N ALA A 549 -13.86 -32.87 9.18
CA ALA A 549 -14.44 -31.80 9.96
C ALA A 549 -13.84 -31.74 11.37
N GLY A 550 -13.31 -30.58 11.75
CA GLY A 550 -12.67 -30.35 13.04
C GLY A 550 -11.15 -30.54 13.06
N ASP A 551 -10.55 -31.05 11.98
CA ASP A 551 -9.11 -30.94 11.80
C ASP A 551 -8.69 -29.46 11.79
N THR A 552 -7.49 -29.18 12.29
CA THR A 552 -7.00 -27.79 12.42
C THR A 552 -5.62 -27.61 11.81
N VAL A 553 -5.40 -26.40 11.29
CA VAL A 553 -4.10 -25.89 10.88
C VAL A 553 -3.87 -24.58 11.63
N GLU A 554 -2.94 -24.57 12.59
CA GLU A 554 -2.47 -23.31 13.17
C GLU A 554 -1.47 -22.67 12.21
N VAL A 555 -1.73 -21.42 11.83
CA VAL A 555 -0.94 -20.64 10.89
C VAL A 555 -0.20 -19.55 11.65
N ARG A 556 1.12 -19.53 11.52
CA ARG A 556 2.02 -18.52 12.10
C ARG A 556 2.82 -17.86 11.00
N LEU A 557 2.80 -16.54 10.92
CA LEU A 557 3.45 -15.79 9.84
C LEU A 557 4.50 -14.84 10.39
N GLY A 558 5.59 -14.61 9.68
CA GLY A 558 6.62 -13.67 10.12
C GLY A 558 7.51 -13.15 9.00
N GLU A 559 8.08 -11.97 9.23
CA GLU A 559 9.14 -11.37 8.41
C GLU A 559 10.46 -12.15 8.56
N GLU A 560 10.67 -12.76 9.73
CA GLU A 560 11.93 -13.39 10.15
C GLU A 560 11.73 -14.81 10.73
N LEU A 561 12.84 -15.55 10.83
CA LEU A 561 12.94 -16.77 11.63
C LEU A 561 13.62 -16.49 12.98
N ASN A 562 13.28 -17.26 14.00
CA ASN A 562 14.03 -17.33 15.25
C ASN A 562 15.30 -18.19 15.07
N ALA A 563 16.23 -18.11 16.03
CA ALA A 563 17.48 -18.87 16.01
C ALA A 563 17.30 -20.40 15.98
N ASP A 564 16.15 -20.90 16.46
CA ASP A 564 15.78 -22.32 16.42
C ASP A 564 15.11 -22.75 15.09
N GLY A 565 15.00 -21.84 14.12
CA GLY A 565 14.38 -22.05 12.82
C GLY A 565 12.84 -22.03 12.84
N THR A 566 12.20 -21.65 13.94
CA THR A 566 10.75 -21.38 13.99
C THR A 566 10.44 -19.99 13.44
N VAL A 567 9.20 -19.77 12.99
CA VAL A 567 8.78 -18.46 12.50
C VAL A 567 8.61 -17.47 13.64
N LYS A 568 9.14 -16.25 13.49
CA LYS A 568 8.97 -15.16 14.46
C LYS A 568 7.60 -14.50 14.30
N TYR A 569 6.55 -15.17 14.76
CA TYR A 569 5.17 -14.72 14.59
C TYR A 569 4.70 -13.67 15.62
N GLN A 570 5.42 -13.54 16.73
CA GLN A 570 5.39 -12.36 17.58
C GLN A 570 6.47 -11.41 17.06
N LEU A 571 6.06 -10.54 16.14
CA LEU A 571 6.98 -9.70 15.38
C LEU A 571 7.73 -8.74 16.31
N ARG A 572 8.91 -8.29 15.88
CA ARG A 572 9.69 -7.26 16.60
C ARG A 572 8.85 -6.02 16.90
N ALA A 573 7.98 -5.68 15.95
CA ALA A 573 7.14 -4.51 15.96
C ALA A 573 5.81 -4.72 16.70
N THR A 574 5.71 -5.70 17.60
CA THR A 574 4.59 -6.00 18.52
C THR A 574 3.35 -6.66 17.92
N ASN A 575 3.14 -6.65 16.60
CA ASN A 575 2.10 -7.44 15.95
C ASN A 575 2.25 -8.95 16.24
N THR A 576 1.13 -9.66 16.36
CA THR A 576 1.12 -11.13 16.52
C THR A 576 0.31 -11.79 15.42
N TYR A 577 0.99 -12.48 14.51
CA TYR A 577 0.39 -13.18 13.37
C TYR A 577 0.23 -14.66 13.67
N ARG A 578 -0.82 -14.99 14.43
CA ARG A 578 -1.19 -16.35 14.80
C ARG A 578 -2.68 -16.58 14.62
N GLU A 579 -3.01 -17.61 13.87
CA GLU A 579 -4.37 -17.90 13.43
C GLU A 579 -4.62 -19.41 13.45
N VAL A 580 -5.90 -19.83 13.44
CA VAL A 580 -6.27 -21.25 13.40
C VAL A 580 -7.38 -21.47 12.41
N TRP A 581 -7.14 -22.37 11.47
CA TRP A 581 -8.06 -22.74 10.41
C TRP A 581 -8.66 -24.12 10.70
N THR A 582 -9.97 -24.19 10.84
CA THR A 582 -10.72 -25.42 11.16
C THR A 582 -11.44 -25.93 9.93
N LEU A 583 -11.12 -27.16 9.54
CA LEU A 583 -11.56 -27.80 8.31
C LEU A 583 -13.02 -28.26 8.41
N ARG A 584 -13.71 -28.28 7.27
CA ARG A 584 -14.89 -29.11 6.98
C ARG A 584 -14.47 -30.41 6.29
N ASP A 585 -15.42 -31.33 6.13
CA ASP A 585 -15.19 -32.59 5.41
C ASP A 585 -14.89 -32.34 3.93
N GLY A 586 -13.89 -33.07 3.42
CA GLY A 586 -13.52 -33.09 2.01
C GLY A 586 -12.53 -32.00 1.61
N GLY A 587 -12.48 -31.72 0.30
CA GLY A 587 -11.60 -30.69 -0.28
C GLY A 587 -12.14 -29.28 -0.04
N GLN A 588 -11.24 -28.36 0.31
CA GLN A 588 -11.56 -26.96 0.61
C GLN A 588 -10.35 -26.04 0.37
N ARG A 589 -10.61 -24.73 0.39
CA ARG A 589 -9.60 -23.68 0.30
C ARG A 589 -9.77 -22.69 1.43
N PHE A 590 -8.70 -22.48 2.21
CA PHE A 590 -8.56 -21.30 3.06
C PHE A 590 -7.84 -20.20 2.29
N GLU A 591 -8.20 -18.96 2.56
CA GLU A 591 -7.47 -17.78 2.10
C GLU A 591 -7.67 -16.69 3.14
N HIS A 592 -6.58 -16.04 3.56
CA HIS A 592 -6.70 -14.89 4.47
C HIS A 592 -7.61 -13.82 3.86
N TRP A 593 -8.43 -13.21 4.70
CA TRP A 593 -9.28 -12.08 4.36
C TRP A 593 -8.50 -10.78 4.40
N GLY A 594 -7.77 -10.47 5.48
CA GLY A 594 -6.94 -9.28 5.66
C GLY A 594 -5.46 -9.55 5.44
N TYR A 595 -4.66 -8.50 5.21
CA TYR A 595 -3.25 -8.68 4.85
C TYR A 595 -2.30 -8.66 6.06
N ARG A 596 -1.11 -9.23 5.84
CA ARG A 596 0.04 -9.40 6.73
C ARG A 596 1.32 -9.08 5.93
N GLY A 597 2.36 -8.53 6.57
CA GLY A 597 3.71 -8.49 6.00
C GLY A 597 4.48 -9.73 6.44
N PHE A 598 4.80 -10.63 5.50
CA PHE A 598 5.51 -11.87 5.84
C PHE A 598 6.21 -12.52 4.65
N ARG A 599 7.30 -13.23 4.95
CA ARG A 599 7.96 -14.18 4.02
C ARG A 599 7.74 -15.61 4.45
N TRP A 600 7.79 -15.85 5.76
CA TRP A 600 7.79 -17.17 6.34
C TRP A 600 6.41 -17.51 6.90
N ALA A 601 5.94 -18.73 6.62
CA ALA A 601 4.79 -19.30 7.30
C ALA A 601 5.14 -20.63 7.95
N GLU A 602 4.60 -20.86 9.13
CA GLU A 602 4.67 -22.13 9.85
C GLU A 602 3.25 -22.65 10.01
N LEU A 603 3.00 -23.86 9.49
CA LEU A 603 1.72 -24.57 9.57
C LEU A 603 1.86 -25.74 10.54
N ARG A 604 1.11 -25.71 11.64
CA ARG A 604 1.08 -26.79 12.64
C ARG A 604 -0.22 -27.54 12.55
N THR A 605 -0.13 -28.83 12.24
CA THR A 605 -1.28 -29.70 12.05
C THR A 605 -0.87 -31.17 12.19
N ALA A 606 -1.84 -32.04 12.50
CA ALA A 606 -1.67 -33.49 12.40
C ALA A 606 -1.78 -34.01 10.95
N LEU A 607 -2.30 -33.19 10.04
CA LEU A 607 -2.45 -33.51 8.63
C LEU A 607 -1.09 -33.66 7.93
N ASP A 608 -1.04 -34.55 6.94
CA ASP A 608 0.05 -34.56 5.96
C ASP A 608 -0.27 -33.55 4.85
N LEU A 609 0.50 -32.46 4.80
CA LEU A 609 0.34 -31.40 3.79
C LEU A 609 1.17 -31.66 2.52
N SER A 610 1.76 -32.85 2.35
CA SER A 610 2.56 -33.19 1.16
C SER A 610 1.78 -33.07 -0.16
N GLY A 611 0.46 -33.28 -0.12
CA GLY A 611 -0.45 -33.11 -1.25
C GLY A 611 -1.26 -31.82 -1.24
N ALA A 612 -1.01 -30.91 -0.29
CA ALA A 612 -1.70 -29.63 -0.22
C ALA A 612 -1.08 -28.61 -1.20
N VAL A 613 -1.89 -27.67 -1.69
CA VAL A 613 -1.40 -26.53 -2.47
C VAL A 613 -1.33 -25.31 -1.55
N VAL A 614 -0.14 -24.76 -1.39
CA VAL A 614 0.11 -23.54 -0.61
C VAL A 614 0.47 -22.42 -1.57
N THR A 615 -0.19 -21.27 -1.43
CA THR A 615 0.01 -20.11 -2.29
C THR A 615 0.10 -18.85 -1.45
N GLY A 616 1.13 -18.03 -1.64
CA GLY A 616 1.14 -16.65 -1.16
C GLY A 616 0.19 -15.81 -2.00
N ARG A 617 -0.54 -14.88 -1.39
CA ARG A 617 -1.55 -14.03 -2.03
C ARG A 617 -1.19 -12.57 -1.78
N ALA A 618 -0.33 -12.01 -2.64
CA ALA A 618 0.15 -10.63 -2.49
C ALA A 618 -0.96 -9.62 -2.86
N TRP A 619 -1.23 -8.68 -1.97
CA TRP A 619 -2.17 -7.57 -2.15
C TRP A 619 -1.40 -6.31 -2.53
N ARG A 620 -1.45 -5.94 -3.80
CA ARG A 620 -0.70 -4.80 -4.36
C ARG A 620 -1.34 -4.29 -5.66
N LEU A 621 -0.87 -3.14 -6.14
CA LEU A 621 -1.17 -2.66 -7.50
C LEU A 621 -0.50 -3.53 -8.56
N ASP A 622 -1.06 -3.55 -9.77
CA ASP A 622 -0.48 -4.22 -10.93
C ASP A 622 0.94 -3.66 -11.22
N TRP A 623 1.81 -4.55 -11.72
CA TRP A 623 3.22 -4.26 -11.95
C TRP A 623 3.66 -4.77 -13.33
N ASP A 624 4.38 -3.94 -14.07
CA ASP A 624 5.01 -4.31 -15.34
C ASP A 624 6.55 -4.29 -15.19
N ASP A 625 7.16 -5.47 -15.27
CA ASP A 625 8.62 -5.66 -15.18
C ASP A 625 9.39 -5.13 -16.39
N SER A 626 8.70 -4.81 -17.49
CA SER A 626 9.34 -4.32 -18.71
C SER A 626 9.63 -2.82 -18.71
N GLU A 627 9.06 -2.07 -17.76
CA GLU A 627 9.16 -0.60 -17.74
C GLU A 627 10.50 -0.06 -17.25
N SER A 628 11.21 -0.81 -16.42
CA SER A 628 12.52 -0.43 -15.91
C SER A 628 13.51 -1.59 -15.90
N SER A 629 14.79 -1.26 -15.97
CA SER A 629 15.89 -2.24 -15.86
C SER A 629 17.16 -1.54 -15.45
N PHE A 630 18.04 -2.27 -14.77
CA PHE A 630 19.39 -1.83 -14.46
C PHE A 630 20.33 -3.04 -14.46
N SER A 631 21.53 -2.85 -15.00
CA SER A 631 22.66 -3.75 -14.83
C SER A 631 23.97 -2.99 -14.98
N SER A 632 25.00 -3.44 -14.29
CA SER A 632 26.31 -2.79 -14.26
C SER A 632 27.47 -3.78 -14.21
N SER A 633 28.69 -3.25 -14.25
CA SER A 633 29.90 -4.03 -14.00
C SER A 633 30.12 -4.41 -12.53
N ASP A 634 29.26 -3.95 -11.62
CA ASP A 634 29.28 -4.31 -10.20
C ASP A 634 27.99 -5.09 -9.84
N PRO A 635 28.05 -6.42 -9.68
CA PRO A 635 26.86 -7.22 -9.41
C PRO A 635 26.22 -6.91 -8.05
N ASP A 636 26.95 -6.34 -7.09
CA ASP A 636 26.35 -5.95 -5.81
C ASP A 636 25.48 -4.71 -5.95
N LEU A 637 25.83 -3.79 -6.87
CA LEU A 637 24.97 -2.65 -7.19
C LEU A 637 23.66 -3.11 -7.84
N ASP A 638 23.73 -4.12 -8.71
CA ASP A 638 22.55 -4.73 -9.36
C ASP A 638 21.62 -5.37 -8.30
N ARG A 639 22.19 -6.07 -7.30
CA ARG A 639 21.44 -6.65 -6.17
C ARG A 639 20.75 -5.58 -5.32
N VAL A 640 21.45 -4.47 -5.04
CA VAL A 640 20.90 -3.36 -4.24
C VAL A 640 19.76 -2.65 -4.99
N TRP A 641 19.91 -2.44 -6.30
CA TRP A 641 18.82 -1.91 -7.12
C TRP A 641 17.60 -2.83 -7.09
N GLU A 642 17.78 -4.13 -7.28
CA GLU A 642 16.66 -5.10 -7.29
C GLU A 642 15.95 -5.19 -5.94
N LEU A 643 16.67 -5.16 -4.81
CA LEU A 643 16.06 -5.09 -3.47
C LEU A 643 15.13 -3.87 -3.36
N CYS A 644 15.62 -2.70 -3.77
CA CYS A 644 14.89 -1.45 -3.62
C CYS A 644 13.72 -1.35 -4.63
N ARG A 645 13.91 -1.81 -5.86
CA ARG A 645 12.86 -1.90 -6.89
C ARG A 645 11.73 -2.83 -6.43
N TYR A 646 12.06 -4.04 -5.96
CA TYR A 646 11.06 -4.98 -5.45
C TYR A 646 10.36 -4.44 -4.20
N SER A 647 11.07 -3.69 -3.34
CA SER A 647 10.45 -3.07 -2.17
C SER A 647 9.31 -2.14 -2.57
N ILE A 648 9.50 -1.30 -3.60
CA ILE A 648 8.44 -0.45 -4.14
C ILE A 648 7.29 -1.29 -4.72
N GLU A 649 7.59 -2.31 -5.51
CA GLU A 649 6.56 -3.22 -6.05
C GLU A 649 5.71 -3.86 -4.94
N ALA A 650 6.35 -4.34 -3.88
CA ALA A 650 5.70 -5.10 -2.81
C ALA A 650 4.85 -4.24 -1.87
N THR A 651 5.15 -2.94 -1.73
CA THR A 651 4.48 -2.05 -0.77
C THR A 651 3.48 -1.08 -1.40
N ARG A 652 3.18 -1.20 -2.70
CA ARG A 652 2.16 -0.42 -3.41
C ARG A 652 0.74 -0.87 -3.05
N GLY A 653 0.19 -0.28 -1.98
CA GLY A 653 -1.17 -0.51 -1.49
C GLY A 653 -2.14 0.63 -1.81
N ASP A 654 -2.92 1.06 -0.82
CA ASP A 654 -3.90 2.14 -0.95
C ASP A 654 -3.33 3.55 -0.74
N LEU A 655 -2.23 3.65 -0.01
CA LEU A 655 -1.42 4.85 0.22
C LEU A 655 0.05 4.41 0.32
N TYR A 656 0.99 5.34 0.14
CA TYR A 656 2.36 5.13 0.62
C TYR A 656 2.38 5.12 2.15
N THR A 657 2.44 3.93 2.72
CA THR A 657 2.60 3.73 4.16
C THR A 657 4.05 3.46 4.51
N ASP A 658 4.43 3.81 5.73
CA ASP A 658 5.71 3.50 6.36
C ASP A 658 6.01 2.00 6.28
N THR A 659 5.09 1.16 6.77
CA THR A 659 5.21 -0.30 6.81
C THR A 659 3.84 -0.98 6.71
N PRO A 660 3.70 -2.11 5.99
CA PRO A 660 2.49 -2.95 5.99
C PRO A 660 2.21 -3.66 7.33
N THR A 661 3.11 -3.53 8.32
CA THR A 661 3.06 -4.30 9.56
C THR A 661 2.61 -3.47 10.76
N ARG A 662 3.52 -2.66 11.35
CA ARG A 662 3.34 -1.99 12.64
C ARG A 662 2.31 -0.89 12.63
N GLU A 663 2.53 0.14 11.82
CA GLU A 663 1.73 1.36 11.86
C GLU A 663 0.77 1.42 10.70
N ARG A 664 1.20 1.02 9.50
CA ARG A 664 0.42 1.22 8.27
C ARG A 664 0.03 2.69 8.09
N GLY A 665 0.87 3.61 8.56
CA GLY A 665 0.62 5.04 8.53
C GLY A 665 1.31 5.69 7.33
N PRO A 666 0.67 6.60 6.61
CA PRO A 666 1.39 7.44 5.66
C PRO A 666 2.17 8.53 6.41
N TYR A 667 3.40 8.78 6.00
CA TYR A 667 4.26 9.86 6.49
C TYR A 667 4.89 10.60 5.31
N GLU A 668 5.06 11.91 5.42
CA GLU A 668 5.53 12.74 4.29
C GLU A 668 6.96 12.39 3.84
N GLY A 669 7.87 12.06 4.78
CA GLY A 669 9.23 11.62 4.45
C GLY A 669 9.26 10.33 3.65
N ASP A 670 8.50 9.34 4.12
CA ASP A 670 8.31 8.06 3.47
C ASP A 670 7.68 8.22 2.08
N ALA A 671 6.63 9.05 1.98
CA ALA A 671 5.90 9.29 0.74
C ALA A 671 6.77 9.96 -0.33
N LEU A 672 7.62 10.92 0.04
CA LEU A 672 8.53 11.55 -0.91
C LEU A 672 9.56 10.55 -1.47
N ILE A 673 10.18 9.72 -0.61
CA ILE A 673 11.15 8.72 -1.07
C ILE A 673 10.46 7.63 -1.91
N ASN A 674 9.26 7.18 -1.51
CA ASN A 674 8.46 6.24 -2.28
C ASN A 674 8.10 6.81 -3.66
N GLN A 675 7.64 8.06 -3.73
CA GLN A 675 7.32 8.74 -4.98
C GLN A 675 8.53 8.80 -5.92
N LEU A 676 9.67 9.29 -5.44
CA LEU A 676 10.88 9.39 -6.23
C LEU A 676 11.33 8.01 -6.74
N SER A 677 11.22 6.99 -5.89
CA SER A 677 11.58 5.60 -6.19
C SER A 677 10.64 4.99 -7.21
N GLU A 678 9.32 5.07 -7.02
CA GLU A 678 8.34 4.58 -7.98
C GLU A 678 8.52 5.25 -9.35
N TYR A 679 8.72 6.57 -9.40
CA TYR A 679 8.93 7.28 -10.68
C TYR A 679 10.23 6.84 -11.38
N GLY A 680 11.20 6.29 -10.65
CA GLY A 680 12.43 5.72 -11.20
C GLY A 680 12.29 4.30 -11.75
N VAL A 681 11.21 3.56 -11.40
CA VAL A 681 11.08 2.13 -11.72
C VAL A 681 9.74 1.71 -12.33
N GLN A 682 8.72 2.57 -12.29
CA GLN A 682 7.39 2.33 -12.87
C GLN A 682 6.77 3.66 -13.34
N ARG A 683 6.04 3.62 -14.45
CA ARG A 683 5.26 4.71 -15.04
C ARG A 683 3.90 4.79 -14.36
N SER A 684 3.91 5.05 -13.06
CA SER A 684 2.72 5.11 -12.21
C SER A 684 2.78 6.37 -11.33
N TYR A 685 1.69 7.13 -11.32
CA TYR A 685 1.65 8.49 -10.75
C TYR A 685 0.48 8.72 -9.78
N ALA A 686 -0.64 8.02 -9.96
CA ALA A 686 -1.87 8.25 -9.22
C ALA A 686 -1.72 8.01 -7.71
N LEU A 687 -1.00 6.95 -7.30
CA LEU A 687 -0.78 6.61 -5.89
C LEU A 687 0.04 7.67 -5.14
N ALA A 688 1.07 8.22 -5.78
CA ALA A 688 1.86 9.30 -5.21
C ALA A 688 1.03 10.56 -4.98
N ARG A 689 0.25 10.97 -5.99
CA ARG A 689 -0.66 12.11 -5.88
C ARG A 689 -1.71 11.91 -4.79
N TRP A 690 -2.31 10.72 -4.72
CA TRP A 690 -3.31 10.36 -3.70
C TRP A 690 -2.73 10.37 -2.29
N SER A 691 -1.51 9.85 -2.11
CA SER A 691 -0.80 9.86 -0.83
C SER A 691 -0.45 11.27 -0.37
N ASN A 692 0.00 12.13 -1.29
CA ASN A 692 0.26 13.53 -0.97
C ASN A 692 -1.04 14.30 -0.67
N ASP A 693 -2.14 14.06 -1.39
CA ASP A 693 -3.46 14.66 -1.10
C ASP A 693 -3.94 14.32 0.32
N TYR A 694 -3.74 13.06 0.75
CA TYR A 694 -4.00 12.62 2.12
C TYR A 694 -3.15 13.40 3.12
N LEU A 695 -1.82 13.41 2.95
CA LEU A 695 -0.87 14.01 3.88
C LEU A 695 -0.97 15.54 3.96
N VAL A 696 -1.41 16.17 2.87
CA VAL A 696 -1.67 17.62 2.89
C VAL A 696 -2.73 17.98 3.93
N ARG A 697 -3.74 17.12 4.10
CA ARG A 697 -4.89 17.34 5.00
C ARG A 697 -4.73 16.68 6.36
N LYS A 698 -4.06 15.53 6.40
CA LYS A 698 -3.80 14.71 7.59
C LYS A 698 -2.29 14.62 7.84
N GLY A 699 -1.67 15.79 8.00
CA GLY A 699 -0.22 15.89 8.18
C GLY A 699 0.27 15.21 9.45
N THR A 700 1.53 14.79 9.43
CA THR A 700 2.14 14.08 10.56
C THR A 700 3.09 14.97 11.36
N TRP A 701 3.64 14.40 12.43
CA TRP A 701 4.93 14.85 12.99
C TRP A 701 6.03 14.20 12.14
N PRO A 702 7.24 14.78 11.96
CA PRO A 702 7.88 15.96 12.55
C PRO A 702 7.71 17.30 11.78
N THR A 703 8.41 18.34 12.24
CA THR A 703 8.51 19.66 11.59
C THR A 703 8.93 19.59 10.12
N GLU A 704 9.93 18.81 9.77
CA GLU A 704 10.49 18.79 8.42
C GLU A 704 9.55 18.10 7.42
N TYR A 705 8.78 17.11 7.87
CA TYR A 705 7.93 16.26 7.03
C TYR A 705 6.82 17.07 6.34
N ARG A 706 6.14 17.96 7.07
CA ARG A 706 5.10 18.80 6.45
C ARG A 706 5.61 19.68 5.31
N LEU A 707 6.90 20.03 5.31
CA LEU A 707 7.52 20.85 4.27
C LEU A 707 7.69 20.06 2.95
N MET A 708 7.76 18.73 3.03
CA MET A 708 7.96 17.84 1.88
C MET A 708 6.72 17.73 0.98
N CYS A 709 5.52 18.05 1.47
CA CYS A 709 4.30 18.03 0.64
C CYS A 709 4.43 18.92 -0.60
N ALA A 710 5.09 20.08 -0.45
CA ALA A 710 5.33 21.01 -1.56
C ALA A 710 6.35 20.45 -2.57
N LEU A 711 7.38 19.75 -2.08
CA LEU A 711 8.36 19.07 -2.92
C LEU A 711 7.68 17.94 -3.71
N SER A 712 6.91 17.08 -3.04
CA SER A 712 6.15 16.00 -3.68
C SER A 712 5.18 16.50 -4.75
N ALA A 713 4.47 17.60 -4.48
CA ALA A 713 3.56 18.21 -5.45
C ALA A 713 4.30 18.76 -6.68
N TRP A 714 5.48 19.34 -6.48
CA TRP A 714 6.31 19.84 -7.58
C TRP A 714 6.89 18.71 -8.44
N GLU A 715 7.41 17.64 -7.82
CA GLU A 715 7.90 16.45 -8.53
C GLU A 715 6.79 15.76 -9.32
N ASP A 716 5.57 15.70 -8.77
CA ASP A 716 4.40 15.18 -9.47
C ASP A 716 4.05 16.01 -10.71
N TYR A 717 4.07 17.34 -10.62
CA TYR A 717 3.85 18.22 -11.76
C TYR A 717 4.96 18.09 -12.81
N LEU A 718 6.23 17.98 -12.41
CA LEU A 718 7.32 17.72 -13.34
C LEU A 718 7.14 16.41 -14.09
N ALA A 719 6.78 15.33 -13.39
CA ALA A 719 6.60 14.01 -14.00
C ALA A 719 5.37 13.95 -14.93
N THR A 720 4.27 14.61 -14.57
CA THR A 720 2.97 14.40 -15.23
C THR A 720 2.52 15.56 -16.12
N GLY A 721 2.97 16.79 -15.83
CA GLY A 721 2.47 18.01 -16.45
C GLY A 721 1.06 18.41 -16.01
N ASP A 722 0.47 17.71 -15.04
CA ASP A 722 -0.88 17.98 -14.56
C ASP A 722 -0.83 18.85 -13.29
N ASP A 723 -1.27 20.09 -13.44
CA ASP A 723 -1.28 21.14 -12.42
C ASP A 723 -2.48 21.09 -11.47
N ARG A 724 -3.41 20.13 -11.63
CA ARG A 724 -4.64 20.10 -10.82
C ARG A 724 -4.40 19.99 -9.32
N GLN A 725 -3.43 19.18 -8.88
CA GLN A 725 -3.10 19.12 -7.45
C GLN A 725 -2.58 20.48 -6.95
N LEU A 726 -1.69 21.13 -7.73
CA LEU A 726 -1.19 22.45 -7.39
C LEU A 726 -2.35 23.43 -7.25
N ALA A 727 -3.24 23.50 -8.24
CA ALA A 727 -4.38 24.41 -8.23
C ALA A 727 -5.35 24.14 -7.06
N LYS A 728 -5.61 22.87 -6.74
CA LYS A 728 -6.51 22.44 -5.67
C LYS A 728 -5.94 22.72 -4.28
N ASP A 729 -4.64 22.47 -4.08
CA ASP A 729 -4.03 22.36 -2.75
C ASP A 729 -3.03 23.48 -2.44
N TYR A 730 -2.79 24.43 -3.35
CA TYR A 730 -1.77 25.48 -3.19
C TYR A 730 -1.81 26.19 -1.83
N ASP A 731 -2.99 26.60 -1.36
CA ASP A 731 -3.12 27.32 -0.10
C ASP A 731 -2.81 26.40 1.10
N LEU A 732 -3.13 25.11 1.03
CA LEU A 732 -2.79 24.13 2.08
C LEU A 732 -1.28 23.83 2.08
N LEU A 733 -0.68 23.70 0.90
CA LEU A 733 0.77 23.53 0.75
C LEU A 733 1.52 24.76 1.29
N ALA A 734 1.06 25.96 0.97
CA ALA A 734 1.61 27.20 1.50
C ALA A 734 1.44 27.29 3.02
N ALA A 735 0.30 26.90 3.58
CA ALA A 735 0.04 26.96 5.02
C ALA A 735 0.95 26.06 5.88
N LYS A 736 1.58 25.03 5.30
CA LYS A 736 2.50 24.13 6.03
C LYS A 736 3.89 24.71 6.31
N ASN A 737 4.24 25.84 5.69
CA ASN A 737 5.55 26.44 5.86
C ASN A 737 5.75 27.04 7.27
N LEU A 738 7.00 27.37 7.59
CA LEU A 738 7.42 27.90 8.89
C LEU A 738 7.59 29.43 8.85
N THR A 739 6.86 30.16 7.99
CA THR A 739 6.99 31.62 7.84
C THR A 739 6.81 32.34 9.19
N ALA A 740 5.93 31.83 10.06
CA ALA A 740 5.69 32.40 11.40
C ALA A 740 6.90 32.31 12.35
N TYR A 741 7.90 31.50 12.02
CA TYR A 741 9.11 31.28 12.81
C TYR A 741 10.36 31.94 12.20
N LEU A 742 10.22 32.71 11.13
CA LEU A 742 11.35 33.41 10.53
C LEU A 742 11.79 34.58 11.41
N ASP A 743 13.08 34.66 11.73
CA ASP A 743 13.67 35.83 12.36
C ASP A 743 14.01 36.93 11.33
N SER A 744 14.61 38.03 11.80
CA SER A 744 14.93 39.17 10.93
C SER A 744 16.00 38.88 9.87
N GLN A 745 16.77 37.80 10.00
CA GLN A 745 17.73 37.34 9.00
C GLN A 745 17.09 36.35 8.02
N GLY A 746 15.85 35.92 8.28
CA GLY A 746 15.13 34.93 7.49
C GLY A 746 15.44 33.49 7.88
N LEU A 747 16.11 33.23 9.01
CA LEU A 747 16.30 31.88 9.54
C LEU A 747 15.05 31.44 10.32
N VAL A 748 14.69 30.17 10.20
CA VAL A 748 13.69 29.53 11.08
C VAL A 748 14.29 29.44 12.48
N ARG A 749 13.67 30.15 13.43
CA ARG A 749 14.00 30.16 14.85
C ARG A 749 12.82 29.67 15.69
N LYS A 750 12.90 28.45 16.19
CA LYS A 750 11.90 27.86 17.10
C LYS A 750 12.55 26.85 18.04
N ALA A 751 11.91 26.55 19.16
CA ALA A 751 12.34 25.43 19.99
C ALA A 751 12.28 24.11 19.19
N PRO A 752 13.27 23.20 19.35
CA PRO A 752 13.31 21.95 18.60
C PRO A 752 12.20 20.97 19.00
N GLY A 753 11.54 21.18 20.14
CA GLY A 753 10.47 20.32 20.62
C GLY A 753 10.98 18.93 21.04
N SER A 754 10.10 17.94 20.97
CA SER A 754 10.41 16.54 21.31
C SER A 754 9.99 15.63 20.17
N SER A 755 10.71 14.53 19.96
CA SER A 755 10.36 13.54 18.94
C SER A 755 8.96 12.97 19.20
N SER A 756 8.25 12.65 18.12
CA SER A 756 6.86 12.16 18.17
C SER A 756 5.85 13.16 18.76
N GLN A 757 6.16 14.46 18.71
CA GLN A 757 5.24 15.55 19.04
C GLN A 757 5.08 16.49 17.83
N ASP A 758 3.93 17.16 17.75
CA ASP A 758 3.69 18.16 16.72
C ASP A 758 4.79 19.22 16.73
N LEU A 759 5.31 19.52 15.54
CA LEU A 759 6.44 20.42 15.34
C LEU A 759 7.73 20.12 16.16
N GLY A 760 7.92 18.86 16.54
CA GLY A 760 9.23 18.36 16.97
C GLY A 760 10.16 18.17 15.78
N ASP A 761 11.41 18.63 15.90
CA ASP A 761 12.45 18.43 14.89
C ASP A 761 12.91 16.97 14.92
N LEU A 762 13.00 16.35 13.74
CA LEU A 762 13.44 14.96 13.62
C LEU A 762 14.93 14.87 13.34
N VAL A 763 15.43 15.61 12.35
CA VAL A 763 16.72 15.44 11.66
C VAL A 763 16.87 14.04 11.03
N ASP A 764 16.76 12.99 11.84
CA ASP A 764 16.86 11.60 11.43
C ASP A 764 16.19 10.63 12.43
N TRP A 765 15.95 9.41 11.96
CA TRP A 765 15.33 8.31 12.71
C TRP A 765 16.02 6.96 12.49
N PRO A 766 16.25 6.14 13.54
CA PRO A 766 15.98 6.41 14.95
C PRO A 766 16.94 7.45 15.54
N THR A 767 16.70 7.88 16.79
CA THR A 767 17.58 8.82 17.51
C THR A 767 19.06 8.42 17.49
N ALA A 768 19.36 7.12 17.52
CA ALA A 768 20.72 6.59 17.47
C ALA A 768 21.45 6.89 16.15
N SER A 769 20.73 7.21 15.08
CA SER A 769 21.26 7.50 13.74
C SER A 769 21.47 8.99 13.46
N ARG A 770 21.30 9.86 14.45
CA ARG A 770 21.46 11.32 14.30
C ARG A 770 22.91 11.79 14.28
N ASP A 771 23.89 10.88 14.34
CA ASP A 771 25.32 11.23 14.37
C ASP A 771 25.65 12.30 15.44
N GLY A 772 25.01 12.21 16.62
CA GLY A 772 25.24 13.14 17.72
C GLY A 772 24.66 14.56 17.53
N TYR A 773 23.76 14.78 16.56
CA TYR A 773 23.19 16.11 16.24
C TYR A 773 22.80 16.94 17.47
N VAL A 774 23.33 18.15 17.57
CA VAL A 774 23.09 19.11 18.65
C VAL A 774 21.95 20.05 18.27
N PHE A 775 20.76 19.78 18.82
CA PHE A 775 19.60 20.63 18.61
C PHE A 775 19.74 22.00 19.29
N THR A 776 19.41 23.05 18.56
CA THR A 776 19.32 24.43 19.04
C THR A 776 17.97 25.04 18.65
N ASN A 777 17.80 26.36 18.82
CA ASN A 777 16.64 27.05 18.30
C ASN A 777 16.71 27.34 16.79
N VAL A 778 17.87 27.19 16.16
CA VAL A 778 18.08 27.37 14.72
C VAL A 778 18.81 26.15 14.20
N ASN A 779 18.06 25.16 13.71
CA ASN A 779 18.62 23.89 13.23
C ASN A 779 18.82 23.90 11.72
N THR A 780 19.99 23.45 11.27
CA THR A 780 20.39 23.46 9.86
C THR A 780 19.46 22.62 8.98
N VAL A 781 19.08 21.41 9.40
CA VAL A 781 18.23 20.53 8.59
C VAL A 781 16.82 21.12 8.39
N VAL A 782 16.22 21.68 9.45
CA VAL A 782 14.91 22.36 9.36
C VAL A 782 14.96 23.54 8.39
N ASN A 783 16.02 24.36 8.48
CA ASN A 783 16.21 25.49 7.59
C ASN A 783 16.43 25.04 6.13
N ALA A 784 17.13 23.93 5.90
CA ALA A 784 17.33 23.36 4.56
C ALA A 784 16.00 22.91 3.93
N PHE A 785 15.12 22.24 4.69
CA PHE A 785 13.79 21.87 4.19
C PHE A 785 12.90 23.09 3.97
N GLN A 786 12.99 24.11 4.82
CA GLN A 786 12.23 25.35 4.62
C GLN A 786 12.67 26.07 3.33
N TYR A 787 13.97 26.08 3.03
CA TYR A 787 14.48 26.57 1.75
C TYR A 787 13.86 25.81 0.58
N ALA A 788 13.93 24.48 0.61
CA ALA A 788 13.38 23.63 -0.46
C ALA A 788 11.88 23.82 -0.65
N ALA A 789 11.12 23.98 0.45
CA ALA A 789 9.69 24.23 0.38
C ALA A 789 9.36 25.59 -0.22
N PHE A 790 10.11 26.65 0.10
CA PHE A 790 9.94 27.96 -0.55
C PHE A 790 10.31 27.91 -2.04
N ASP A 791 11.38 27.20 -2.40
CA ASP A 791 11.76 26.99 -3.80
C ASP A 791 10.66 26.26 -4.57
N ALA A 792 10.18 25.12 -4.07
CA ALA A 792 9.10 24.36 -4.69
C ALA A 792 7.81 25.18 -4.82
N LEU A 793 7.38 25.84 -3.75
CA LEU A 793 6.18 26.69 -3.78
C LEU A 793 6.32 27.87 -4.73
N SER A 794 7.50 28.46 -4.87
CA SER A 794 7.72 29.56 -5.84
C SER A 794 7.47 29.09 -7.28
N LYS A 795 7.89 27.86 -7.59
CA LYS A 795 7.68 27.24 -8.90
C LYS A 795 6.22 26.85 -9.10
N CYS A 796 5.57 26.31 -8.07
CA CYS A 796 4.13 26.04 -8.11
C CYS A 796 3.31 27.33 -8.32
N ALA A 797 3.64 28.41 -7.62
CA ALA A 797 2.99 29.70 -7.75
C ALA A 797 3.13 30.26 -9.18
N ALA A 798 4.32 30.16 -9.78
CA ALA A 798 4.56 30.59 -11.15
C ALA A 798 3.71 29.80 -12.17
N VAL A 799 3.58 28.48 -12.01
CA VAL A 799 2.71 27.65 -12.86
C VAL A 799 1.25 28.09 -12.77
N LEU A 800 0.79 28.47 -11.58
CA LEU A 800 -0.58 28.92 -11.33
C LEU A 800 -0.83 30.39 -11.68
N GLY A 801 0.15 31.12 -12.22
CA GLY A 801 0.05 32.55 -12.53
C GLY A 801 -0.03 33.45 -11.29
N LYS A 802 0.44 32.96 -10.13
CA LYS A 802 0.52 33.73 -8.88
C LYS A 802 1.89 34.42 -8.78
N ASP A 803 2.14 35.38 -9.67
CA ASP A 803 3.47 35.99 -9.88
C ASP A 803 4.05 36.69 -8.63
N ASP A 804 3.19 37.37 -7.84
CA ASP A 804 3.60 38.04 -6.60
C ASP A 804 4.06 37.01 -5.55
N ASP A 805 3.29 35.94 -5.37
CA ASP A 805 3.66 34.84 -4.47
C ASP A 805 4.95 34.17 -4.94
N ALA A 806 5.07 33.88 -6.24
CA ALA A 806 6.26 33.26 -6.83
C ALA A 806 7.51 34.09 -6.51
N THR A 807 7.44 35.40 -6.72
CA THR A 807 8.52 36.35 -6.44
C THR A 807 8.82 36.42 -4.94
N ALA A 808 7.80 36.51 -4.08
CA ALA A 808 7.97 36.60 -2.64
C ALA A 808 8.60 35.32 -2.05
N LEU A 809 8.12 34.15 -2.48
CA LEU A 809 8.63 32.84 -2.05
C LEU A 809 10.07 32.61 -2.52
N ARG A 810 10.38 32.96 -3.78
CA ARG A 810 11.76 32.93 -4.30
C ARG A 810 12.69 33.83 -3.48
N THR A 811 12.26 35.05 -3.20
CA THR A 811 13.02 36.01 -2.39
C THR A 811 13.28 35.47 -0.98
N ARG A 812 12.27 34.84 -0.35
CA ARG A 812 12.44 34.19 0.96
C ARG A 812 13.43 33.02 0.89
N ALA A 813 13.33 32.17 -0.13
CA ALA A 813 14.28 31.08 -0.34
C ALA A 813 15.72 31.62 -0.48
N ASP A 814 15.93 32.66 -1.28
CA ASP A 814 17.27 33.25 -1.49
C ASP A 814 17.83 33.89 -0.21
N THR A 815 16.98 34.60 0.54
CA THR A 815 17.34 35.21 1.81
C THR A 815 17.72 34.14 2.84
N LEU A 816 16.90 33.11 2.98
CA LEU A 816 17.14 32.00 3.91
C LEU A 816 18.43 31.25 3.56
N ALA A 817 18.65 30.91 2.28
CA ALA A 817 19.89 30.24 1.86
C ALA A 817 21.13 31.12 2.10
N GLY A 818 21.02 32.43 1.87
CA GLY A 818 22.07 33.40 2.22
C GLY A 818 22.39 33.39 3.71
N ALA A 819 21.37 33.47 4.57
CA ALA A 819 21.52 33.44 6.02
C ALA A 819 22.09 32.11 6.53
N MET A 820 21.68 30.98 5.96
CA MET A 820 22.26 29.67 6.28
C MET A 820 23.76 29.62 5.97
N ARG A 821 24.18 30.08 4.78
CA ARG A 821 25.60 30.12 4.40
C ARG A 821 26.41 31.11 5.24
N ALA A 822 25.80 32.18 5.72
CA ALA A 822 26.48 33.16 6.58
C ALA A 822 26.66 32.66 8.01
N THR A 823 25.67 31.96 8.56
CA THR A 823 25.61 31.62 9.99
C THR A 823 25.99 30.18 10.31
N LEU A 824 25.71 29.24 9.41
CA LEU A 824 25.77 27.80 9.68
C LEU A 824 26.87 27.07 8.91
N LEU A 825 27.48 27.71 7.90
CA LEU A 825 28.54 27.10 7.08
C LEU A 825 29.93 27.46 7.64
N ASP A 826 30.71 26.43 7.97
CA ASP A 826 32.16 26.52 8.11
C ASP A 826 32.80 26.20 6.75
N SER A 827 32.99 27.23 5.93
CA SER A 827 33.49 27.10 4.57
C SER A 827 34.96 26.66 4.50
N THR A 828 35.73 26.90 5.57
CA THR A 828 37.13 26.45 5.67
C THR A 828 37.18 24.95 5.97
N ALA A 829 36.38 24.48 6.93
CA ALA A 829 36.29 23.06 7.24
C ALA A 829 35.41 22.27 6.25
N GLY A 830 34.72 22.94 5.33
CA GLY A 830 33.87 22.28 4.35
C GLY A 830 32.70 21.54 4.98
N ARG A 831 31.98 22.18 5.90
CA ARG A 831 30.83 21.57 6.58
C ARG A 831 29.85 22.60 7.09
N PHE A 832 28.59 22.23 7.18
CA PHE A 832 27.60 22.98 7.94
C PHE A 832 27.54 22.45 9.39
N LEU A 833 27.38 23.36 10.33
CA LEU A 833 27.20 23.09 11.76
C LEU A 833 25.75 22.66 12.03
N ASP A 834 25.48 21.97 13.13
CA ASP A 834 24.13 21.47 13.45
C ASP A 834 23.11 22.60 13.67
N GLY A 835 23.59 23.70 14.24
CA GLY A 835 22.77 24.88 14.48
C GLY A 835 23.59 26.08 14.91
N GLU A 836 22.90 27.21 15.05
CA GLU A 836 23.52 28.48 15.45
C GLU A 836 24.27 28.33 16.78
N GLY A 837 25.55 28.71 16.80
CA GLY A 837 26.40 28.68 18.00
C GLY A 837 26.96 27.30 18.36
N THR A 838 26.70 26.25 17.58
CA THR A 838 27.30 24.93 17.80
C THR A 838 28.72 24.85 17.21
N THR A 839 29.53 23.92 17.73
CA THR A 839 30.81 23.52 17.10
C THR A 839 30.75 22.11 16.51
N HIS A 840 29.68 21.37 16.81
CA HIS A 840 29.42 20.05 16.27
C HIS A 840 28.83 20.15 14.86
N SER A 841 29.12 19.13 14.05
CA SER A 841 28.66 19.00 12.67
C SER A 841 28.41 17.52 12.40
N ALA A 842 27.17 17.11 12.59
CA ALA A 842 26.66 15.83 12.15
C ALA A 842 26.67 15.78 10.62
N GLN A 843 26.81 14.58 10.05
CA GLN A 843 26.79 14.39 8.60
C GLN A 843 25.52 14.99 7.95
N HIS A 844 24.37 14.91 8.63
CA HIS A 844 23.08 15.47 8.21
C HIS A 844 23.13 16.97 7.98
N ALA A 845 23.80 17.70 8.88
CA ALA A 845 23.89 19.16 8.81
C ALA A 845 24.52 19.60 7.49
N THR A 846 25.44 18.81 6.92
CA THR A 846 26.06 19.09 5.62
C THR A 846 25.31 18.46 4.45
N ALA A 847 24.85 17.21 4.57
CA ALA A 847 24.20 16.48 3.48
C ALA A 847 22.89 17.15 3.03
N PHE A 848 22.04 17.57 3.96
CA PHE A 848 20.71 18.10 3.63
C PHE A 848 20.75 19.45 2.90
N PRO A 849 21.51 20.48 3.36
CA PRO A 849 21.63 21.73 2.61
C PRO A 849 22.19 21.54 1.20
N VAL A 850 23.12 20.60 1.01
CA VAL A 850 23.66 20.28 -0.33
C VAL A 850 22.60 19.59 -1.19
N ALA A 851 21.97 18.53 -0.69
CA ALA A 851 20.93 17.79 -1.41
C ALA A 851 19.75 18.67 -1.80
N LEU A 852 19.39 19.63 -0.95
CA LEU A 852 18.25 20.52 -1.13
C LEU A 852 18.58 21.83 -1.88
N GLY A 853 19.85 22.07 -2.23
CA GLY A 853 20.27 23.16 -3.13
C GLY A 853 20.75 24.45 -2.47
N VAL A 854 20.85 24.50 -1.15
CA VAL A 854 21.38 25.67 -0.41
C VAL A 854 22.83 25.98 -0.81
N ALA A 855 23.61 24.95 -1.18
CA ALA A 855 25.03 25.06 -1.52
C ALA A 855 25.32 25.39 -3.00
N ASP A 856 24.31 25.51 -3.86
CA ASP A 856 24.50 25.61 -5.33
C ASP A 856 25.28 26.83 -5.79
N THR A 857 25.15 27.93 -5.05
CA THR A 857 25.79 29.22 -5.40
C THR A 857 27.16 29.37 -4.77
N LEU A 858 27.66 28.37 -4.04
CA LEU A 858 29.02 28.37 -3.48
C LEU A 858 30.04 28.13 -4.61
N ASP A 859 31.25 28.62 -4.40
CA ASP A 859 32.36 28.33 -5.30
C ASP A 859 32.71 26.83 -5.32
N ASP A 860 33.35 26.39 -6.40
CA ASP A 860 33.72 24.99 -6.58
C ASP A 860 34.75 24.52 -5.54
N GLU A 861 35.54 25.42 -4.96
CA GLU A 861 36.52 25.10 -3.92
C GLU A 861 35.84 24.68 -2.60
N VAL A 862 34.87 25.47 -2.11
CA VAL A 862 34.08 25.15 -0.93
C VAL A 862 33.20 23.92 -1.20
N ARG A 863 32.60 23.82 -2.39
CA ARG A 863 31.81 22.64 -2.78
C ARG A 863 32.66 21.37 -2.83
N GLY A 864 33.89 21.46 -3.33
CA GLY A 864 34.87 20.37 -3.29
C GLY A 864 35.14 19.89 -1.87
N ARG A 865 35.42 20.83 -0.95
CA ARG A 865 35.63 20.50 0.49
C ARG A 865 34.39 19.88 1.14
N LEU A 866 33.19 20.41 0.87
CA LEU A 866 31.94 19.80 1.33
C LEU A 866 31.83 18.34 0.86
N GLY A 867 32.21 18.07 -0.39
CA GLY A 867 32.20 16.74 -0.97
C GLY A 867 33.21 15.81 -0.30
N ASP A 868 34.42 16.29 -0.05
CA ASP A 868 35.47 15.53 0.63
C ASP A 868 35.09 15.20 2.07
N THR A 869 34.52 16.15 2.80
CA THR A 869 34.01 15.93 4.16
C THR A 869 32.93 14.84 4.18
N LEU A 870 31.95 14.92 3.27
CA LEU A 870 30.88 13.92 3.20
C LEU A 870 31.42 12.54 2.79
N ALA A 871 32.32 12.48 1.80
CA ALA A 871 32.92 11.23 1.33
C ALA A 871 33.75 10.53 2.42
N ALA A 872 34.49 11.29 3.23
CA ALA A 872 35.26 10.76 4.36
C ALA A 872 34.37 10.27 5.53
N GLY A 873 33.11 10.69 5.59
CA GLY A 873 32.18 10.37 6.67
C GLY A 873 31.67 8.93 6.69
N GLY A 874 31.58 8.27 5.52
CA GLY A 874 30.89 6.97 5.38
C GLY A 874 29.36 7.08 5.51
N MET A 875 28.68 6.01 5.93
CA MET A 875 27.22 6.01 6.19
C MET A 875 26.92 6.21 7.68
N ARG A 876 26.84 7.47 8.14
CA ARG A 876 26.48 7.80 9.54
C ARG A 876 25.02 8.20 9.73
N VAL A 877 24.32 8.38 8.61
CA VAL A 877 22.88 8.64 8.55
C VAL A 877 22.08 7.34 8.60
N SER A 878 20.81 7.42 8.95
CA SER A 878 19.86 6.31 8.81
C SER A 878 19.54 6.01 7.34
N VAL A 879 18.73 4.99 7.13
CA VAL A 879 18.14 4.67 5.82
C VAL A 879 17.35 5.83 5.21
N TYR A 880 16.67 6.66 6.02
CA TYR A 880 15.96 7.86 5.57
C TYR A 880 16.96 8.95 5.15
N GLY A 881 17.97 9.22 5.98
CA GLY A 881 19.00 10.21 5.67
C GLY A 881 19.88 9.82 4.47
N ALA A 882 19.97 8.53 4.14
CA ALA A 882 20.76 8.01 3.02
C ALA A 882 20.34 8.60 1.68
N GLN A 883 19.05 8.85 1.46
CA GLN A 883 18.54 9.56 0.27
C GLN A 883 19.29 10.88 0.03
N PHE A 884 19.37 11.71 1.08
CA PHE A 884 19.95 13.04 1.00
C PHE A 884 21.48 12.99 0.96
N LEU A 885 22.11 12.04 1.66
CA LEU A 885 23.56 11.83 1.57
C LEU A 885 23.99 11.45 0.14
N LEU A 886 23.28 10.50 -0.49
CA LEU A 886 23.57 10.08 -1.86
C LEU A 886 23.36 11.25 -2.84
N ASP A 887 22.24 11.95 -2.75
CA ASP A 887 21.95 13.12 -3.59
C ASP A 887 23.04 14.20 -3.43
N ALA A 888 23.52 14.44 -2.21
CA ALA A 888 24.60 15.39 -1.93
C ALA A 888 25.95 14.96 -2.55
N LEU A 889 26.34 13.68 -2.39
CA LEU A 889 27.59 13.15 -2.96
C LEU A 889 27.60 13.24 -4.49
N PHE A 890 26.51 12.84 -5.15
CA PHE A 890 26.40 12.96 -6.61
C PHE A 890 26.44 14.42 -7.06
N ARG A 891 25.74 15.33 -6.37
CA ARG A 891 25.74 16.77 -6.66
C ARG A 891 27.11 17.44 -6.51
N LEU A 892 27.96 16.92 -5.62
CA LEU A 892 29.31 17.43 -5.34
C LEU A 892 30.42 16.68 -6.08
N GLY A 893 30.06 15.92 -7.11
CA GLY A 893 31.06 15.30 -7.95
C GLY A 893 31.59 13.96 -7.42
N ARG A 894 31.16 13.48 -6.25
CA ARG A 894 31.72 12.32 -5.53
C ARG A 894 30.98 11.02 -5.85
N ALA A 895 30.87 10.68 -7.13
CA ALA A 895 30.18 9.45 -7.58
C ALA A 895 30.83 8.18 -7.02
N ASP A 896 32.16 8.12 -6.94
CA ASP A 896 32.89 6.96 -6.39
C ASP A 896 32.54 6.71 -4.91
N ALA A 897 32.42 7.77 -4.11
CA ALA A 897 32.02 7.65 -2.72
C ALA A 897 30.56 7.18 -2.59
N ALA A 898 29.66 7.72 -3.42
CA ALA A 898 28.26 7.29 -3.43
C ALA A 898 28.12 5.80 -3.82
N LEU A 899 28.84 5.35 -4.84
CA LEU A 899 28.87 3.95 -5.26
C LEU A 899 29.44 3.05 -4.16
N ALA A 900 30.53 3.46 -3.50
CA ALA A 900 31.10 2.72 -2.38
C ALA A 900 30.12 2.58 -1.18
N LEU A 901 29.23 3.56 -0.97
CA LEU A 901 28.17 3.44 0.03
C LEU A 901 27.04 2.50 -0.43
N LEU A 902 26.65 2.57 -1.70
CA LEU A 902 25.63 1.70 -2.29
C LEU A 902 26.04 0.22 -2.24
N THR A 903 27.32 -0.10 -2.47
CA THR A 903 27.85 -1.48 -2.47
C THR A 903 28.64 -1.84 -1.21
N SER A 904 28.51 -1.05 -0.15
CA SER A 904 29.11 -1.38 1.15
C SER A 904 28.52 -2.65 1.74
N THR A 905 29.34 -3.42 2.44
CA THR A 905 28.91 -4.59 3.24
C THR A 905 28.96 -4.31 4.75
N ALA A 906 29.18 -3.05 5.16
CA ALA A 906 29.14 -2.66 6.57
C ALA A 906 27.71 -2.75 7.13
N THR A 907 27.54 -2.78 8.45
CA THR A 907 26.22 -2.86 9.10
C THR A 907 25.23 -1.80 8.59
N ASN A 908 25.69 -0.57 8.36
CA ASN A 908 24.87 0.49 7.76
C ASN A 908 24.90 0.40 6.22
N SER A 909 24.32 -0.65 5.65
CA SER A 909 24.25 -0.84 4.20
C SER A 909 23.06 -1.71 3.76
N TRP A 910 22.72 -1.62 2.48
CA TRP A 910 21.67 -2.48 1.88
C TRP A 910 22.12 -3.93 1.72
N LEU A 911 23.40 -4.20 1.46
CA LEU A 911 23.91 -5.57 1.40
C LEU A 911 23.85 -6.26 2.76
N HIS A 912 24.06 -5.52 3.86
CA HIS A 912 23.83 -6.05 5.22
C HIS A 912 22.37 -6.50 5.41
N MET A 913 21.39 -5.73 4.92
CA MET A 913 19.98 -6.13 4.96
C MET A 913 19.75 -7.46 4.23
N LEU A 914 20.33 -7.62 3.04
CA LEU A 914 20.19 -8.84 2.23
C LEU A 914 20.93 -10.03 2.84
N ASP A 915 22.18 -9.84 3.21
CA ASP A 915 23.12 -10.92 3.49
C ASP A 915 23.11 -11.33 4.96
N GLU A 916 22.99 -10.39 5.90
CA GLU A 916 22.98 -10.70 7.33
C GLU A 916 21.56 -10.80 7.89
N LEU A 917 20.69 -9.86 7.53
CA LEU A 917 19.30 -9.85 8.01
C LEU A 917 18.37 -10.76 7.21
N LYS A 918 18.79 -11.21 6.01
CA LYS A 918 17.97 -12.00 5.06
C LYS A 918 16.66 -11.30 4.68
N ALA A 919 16.64 -9.98 4.78
CA ALA A 919 15.51 -9.15 4.37
C ALA A 919 15.36 -9.18 2.85
N THR A 920 14.12 -9.06 2.39
CA THR A 920 13.79 -9.07 0.94
C THR A 920 12.93 -7.89 0.53
N ILE A 921 12.45 -7.14 1.51
CA ILE A 921 12.04 -5.74 1.39
C ILE A 921 13.03 -4.95 2.25
N VAL A 922 13.30 -3.69 1.91
CA VAL A 922 14.18 -2.84 2.72
C VAL A 922 13.62 -2.60 4.12
N THR A 923 14.49 -2.45 5.11
CA THR A 923 14.12 -2.43 6.54
C THR A 923 13.96 -1.01 7.10
N GLU A 924 13.29 -0.86 8.25
CA GLU A 924 13.03 0.45 8.88
C GLU A 924 14.30 1.14 9.39
N ALA A 925 15.32 0.37 9.77
CA ALA A 925 16.63 0.86 10.19
C ALA A 925 17.70 -0.09 9.66
N TRP A 926 18.98 0.28 9.76
CA TRP A 926 20.07 -0.57 9.27
C TRP A 926 20.19 -1.91 10.00
N ASP A 927 19.95 -1.93 11.32
CA ASP A 927 20.14 -3.14 12.14
C ASP A 927 19.27 -3.13 13.42
N PRO A 928 18.79 -4.30 13.88
CA PRO A 928 18.05 -4.41 15.14
C PRO A 928 18.81 -3.92 16.39
N ALA A 929 20.14 -3.86 16.37
CA ALA A 929 20.95 -3.28 17.44
C ALA A 929 20.76 -1.76 17.57
N LEU A 930 20.44 -1.07 16.47
CA LEU A 930 20.10 0.36 16.46
C LEU A 930 18.64 0.59 16.84
N LYS A 931 17.76 -0.34 16.46
CA LYS A 931 16.32 -0.28 16.74
C LYS A 931 15.74 -1.69 16.87
N SER A 932 15.59 -2.16 18.10
CA SER A 932 15.17 -3.54 18.38
C SER A 932 13.75 -3.89 17.92
N ASN A 933 12.87 -2.89 17.82
CA ASN A 933 11.48 -3.01 17.38
C ASN A 933 11.25 -2.52 15.93
N MET A 934 12.27 -2.60 15.09
CA MET A 934 12.18 -2.26 13.66
C MET A 934 11.35 -3.27 12.85
N THR A 935 10.74 -2.80 11.78
CA THR A 935 10.10 -3.64 10.74
C THR A 935 11.09 -4.00 9.63
N PHE A 936 10.84 -5.12 8.95
CA PHE A 936 11.66 -5.61 7.83
C PHE A 936 11.02 -5.31 6.47
N SER A 937 9.90 -4.59 6.49
CA SER A 937 9.21 -4.06 5.32
C SER A 937 8.94 -2.56 5.48
N HIS A 938 9.88 -1.69 5.09
CA HIS A 938 9.76 -0.23 5.27
C HIS A 938 10.34 0.56 4.09
N ALA A 939 9.48 0.99 3.17
CA ALA A 939 9.88 1.42 1.83
C ALA A 939 10.69 2.73 1.77
N TRP A 940 10.81 3.51 2.86
CA TRP A 940 11.64 4.72 2.87
C TRP A 940 13.15 4.47 2.69
N ALA A 941 13.59 3.23 2.81
CA ALA A 941 14.97 2.80 2.63
C ALA A 941 15.28 2.48 1.15
N SER A 942 14.31 2.71 0.25
CA SER A 942 14.38 2.40 -1.19
C SER A 942 15.16 3.42 -2.02
N ALA A 943 15.89 4.36 -1.41
CA ALA A 943 16.65 5.40 -2.10
C ALA A 943 17.46 4.92 -3.34
N PRO A 944 18.10 3.73 -3.35
CA PRO A 944 18.75 3.20 -4.55
C PRO A 944 17.84 3.05 -5.78
N ALA A 945 16.54 2.79 -5.60
CA ALA A 945 15.57 2.68 -6.69
C ALA A 945 15.36 4.01 -7.43
N ASN A 946 15.63 5.17 -6.82
CA ASN A 946 15.61 6.46 -7.53
C ASN A 946 17.00 7.04 -7.79
N THR A 947 17.98 6.83 -6.91
CA THR A 947 19.30 7.43 -7.06
C THR A 947 20.10 6.78 -8.20
N ILE A 948 19.94 5.48 -8.43
CA ILE A 948 20.56 4.80 -9.58
C ILE A 948 19.98 5.34 -10.91
N PRO A 949 18.65 5.37 -11.13
CA PRO A 949 18.07 6.02 -12.30
C PRO A 949 18.46 7.50 -12.47
N ARG A 950 18.39 8.31 -11.40
CA ARG A 950 18.60 9.76 -11.48
C ARG A 950 20.06 10.17 -11.60
N HIS A 951 21.00 9.39 -11.05
CA HIS A 951 22.41 9.77 -11.00
C HIS A 951 23.32 8.79 -11.72
N VAL A 952 23.23 7.48 -11.45
CA VAL A 952 24.13 6.50 -12.11
C VAL A 952 23.81 6.41 -13.60
N LEU A 953 22.54 6.17 -13.96
CA LEU A 953 22.05 6.30 -15.34
C LEU A 953 21.86 7.77 -15.73
N GLY A 954 21.66 8.64 -14.74
CA GLY A 954 21.73 10.09 -14.92
C GLY A 954 20.47 10.74 -15.45
N VAL A 955 19.33 10.06 -15.48
CA VAL A 955 18.09 10.55 -16.11
C VAL A 955 17.28 11.38 -15.13
N ARG A 956 17.16 12.69 -15.39
CA ARG A 956 16.35 13.62 -14.57
C ARG A 956 15.38 14.39 -15.45
N VAL A 957 14.12 14.45 -15.02
CA VAL A 957 13.10 15.30 -15.64
C VAL A 957 13.35 16.75 -15.26
N THR A 958 13.38 17.65 -16.25
CA THR A 958 13.67 19.08 -16.02
C THR A 958 12.55 20.01 -16.47
N ALA A 959 11.56 19.49 -17.20
CA ALA A 959 10.39 20.25 -17.61
C ALA A 959 9.10 19.44 -17.44
N PRO A 960 7.94 20.11 -17.25
CA PRO A 960 6.67 19.45 -16.96
C PRO A 960 6.26 18.38 -17.99
N GLY A 961 5.66 17.31 -17.49
CA GLY A 961 5.22 16.17 -18.29
C GLY A 961 6.35 15.41 -18.96
N ALA A 962 7.56 15.40 -18.35
CA ALA A 962 8.76 14.78 -18.91
C ALA A 962 9.08 15.23 -20.35
N SER A 963 8.79 16.50 -20.67
CA SER A 963 9.04 17.09 -22.00
C SER A 963 10.52 17.36 -22.25
N GLU A 964 11.30 17.60 -21.20
CA GLU A 964 12.76 17.77 -21.25
C GLU A 964 13.45 16.96 -20.15
N PHE A 965 14.63 16.43 -20.51
CA PHE A 965 15.49 15.70 -19.59
C PHE A 965 16.89 16.31 -19.51
N LEU A 966 17.51 16.24 -18.34
CA LEU A 966 18.95 16.25 -18.19
C LEU A 966 19.43 14.81 -18.05
N ILE A 967 20.36 14.39 -18.91
CA ILE A 967 20.91 13.04 -18.92
C ILE A 967 22.41 13.13 -18.65
N ARG A 968 22.80 12.82 -17.42
CA ARG A 968 24.19 12.90 -16.96
C ARG A 968 24.59 11.62 -16.21
N PRO A 969 25.03 10.56 -16.91
CA PRO A 969 25.44 9.32 -16.26
C PRO A 969 26.67 9.54 -15.36
N ARG A 970 26.56 9.16 -14.08
CA ARG A 970 27.60 9.31 -13.04
C ARG A 970 28.12 7.94 -12.64
N THR A 971 28.92 7.32 -13.50
CA THR A 971 29.29 5.91 -13.35
C THR A 971 30.51 5.67 -12.44
N GLY A 972 31.21 6.71 -12.01
CA GLY A 972 32.45 6.56 -11.25
C GLY A 972 33.44 5.62 -11.94
N ALA A 973 33.94 4.63 -11.21
CA ALA A 973 34.82 3.57 -11.69
C ALA A 973 34.13 2.41 -12.47
N LEU A 974 32.79 2.39 -12.57
CA LEU A 974 32.10 1.33 -13.32
C LEU A 974 32.53 1.33 -14.79
N THR A 975 32.86 0.15 -15.31
CA THR A 975 33.19 -0.05 -16.74
C THR A 975 31.94 -0.19 -17.58
N GLU A 976 30.83 -0.66 -17.00
CA GLU A 976 29.55 -0.81 -17.69
C GLU A 976 28.39 -0.38 -16.80
N ALA A 977 27.42 0.32 -17.38
CA ALA A 977 26.14 0.63 -16.76
C ALA A 977 25.06 0.75 -17.85
N THR A 978 24.03 -0.08 -17.80
CA THR A 978 22.91 -0.07 -18.75
C THR A 978 21.60 -0.10 -17.99
N GLY A 979 20.61 0.66 -18.47
CA GLY A 979 19.29 0.61 -17.88
C GLY A 979 18.22 1.37 -18.64
N THR A 980 16.99 1.18 -18.18
CA THR A 980 15.77 1.80 -18.71
C THR A 980 15.07 2.53 -17.57
N VAL A 981 14.80 3.82 -17.76
CA VAL A 981 14.13 4.68 -16.79
C VAL A 981 12.77 5.09 -17.37
N PRO A 982 11.64 4.78 -16.72
CA PRO A 982 10.32 5.10 -17.24
C PRO A 982 10.01 6.60 -17.19
N SER A 983 9.10 7.06 -18.05
CA SER A 983 8.51 8.39 -17.97
C SER A 983 7.12 8.40 -18.62
N VAL A 984 6.33 9.45 -18.34
CA VAL A 984 4.95 9.55 -18.87
C VAL A 984 4.92 9.53 -20.41
N ARG A 985 5.98 10.03 -21.07
CA ARG A 985 6.14 10.08 -22.55
C ARG A 985 6.80 8.84 -23.16
N GLY A 986 7.29 7.93 -22.32
CA GLY A 986 8.02 6.73 -22.74
C GLY A 986 9.37 6.61 -22.05
N PRO A 987 10.02 5.44 -22.09
CA PRO A 987 11.25 5.21 -21.35
C PRO A 987 12.46 5.92 -21.98
N VAL A 988 13.38 6.36 -21.12
CA VAL A 988 14.74 6.77 -21.48
C VAL A 988 15.67 5.59 -21.27
N ARG A 989 16.45 5.21 -22.29
CA ARG A 989 17.44 4.12 -22.18
C ARG A 989 18.85 4.68 -22.18
N VAL A 990 19.68 4.21 -21.26
CA VAL A 990 21.07 4.64 -21.11
C VAL A 990 21.97 3.41 -21.14
N ALA A 991 23.06 3.47 -21.89
CA ALA A 991 24.12 2.48 -21.88
C ALA A 991 25.47 3.19 -21.93
N VAL A 992 26.32 2.93 -20.93
CA VAL A 992 27.69 3.42 -20.82
C VAL A 992 28.62 2.21 -20.84
N HIS A 993 29.65 2.27 -21.68
CA HIS A 993 30.75 1.31 -21.70
C HIS A 993 32.08 2.07 -21.72
N ARG A 994 32.98 1.70 -20.81
CA ARG A 994 34.30 2.29 -20.62
C ARG A 994 35.34 1.18 -20.49
N SER A 995 36.38 1.28 -21.30
CA SER A 995 37.60 0.49 -21.22
C SER A 995 38.82 1.41 -21.37
N ALA A 996 40.03 0.86 -21.36
CA ALA A 996 41.25 1.65 -21.57
C ALA A 996 41.23 2.38 -22.93
N ASP A 997 40.69 1.73 -23.95
CA ASP A 997 40.74 2.20 -25.34
C ASP A 997 39.40 2.80 -25.79
N ALA A 998 38.26 2.36 -25.25
CA ALA A 998 36.94 2.79 -25.68
C ALA A 998 36.14 3.52 -24.58
N HIS A 999 35.43 4.57 -24.96
CA HIS A 999 34.38 5.17 -24.14
C HIS A 999 33.17 5.43 -25.02
N THR A 1000 32.07 4.71 -24.77
CA THR A 1000 30.80 4.88 -25.48
C THR A 1000 29.67 5.20 -24.50
N THR A 1001 28.91 6.24 -24.79
CA THR A 1001 27.63 6.54 -24.15
C THR A 1001 26.54 6.53 -25.20
N ARG A 1002 25.52 5.69 -25.02
CA ARG A 1002 24.31 5.63 -25.86
C ARG A 1002 23.11 6.00 -25.02
N VAL A 1003 22.32 6.94 -25.52
CA VAL A 1003 21.10 7.41 -24.86
C VAL A 1003 19.96 7.42 -25.87
N THR A 1004 18.84 6.80 -25.54
CA THR A 1004 17.61 6.85 -26.35
C THR A 1004 16.55 7.64 -25.60
N VAL A 1005 16.08 8.73 -26.22
CA VAL A 1005 15.04 9.63 -25.69
C VAL A 1005 13.71 9.31 -26.38
N PRO A 1006 12.58 9.27 -25.63
CA PRO A 1006 11.27 8.95 -26.21
C PRO A 1006 10.78 10.06 -27.17
N PRO A 1007 9.91 9.72 -28.15
CA PRO A 1007 9.27 10.70 -29.03
C PRO A 1007 8.60 11.85 -28.27
N ASN A 1008 8.59 13.04 -28.88
CA ASN A 1008 7.97 14.23 -28.31
C ASN A 1008 8.60 14.71 -26.98
N SER A 1009 9.85 14.35 -26.74
CA SER A 1009 10.70 14.88 -25.67
C SER A 1009 12.07 15.33 -26.23
N SER A 1010 12.79 16.12 -25.44
CA SER A 1010 14.17 16.50 -25.73
C SER A 1010 15.08 16.29 -24.52
N ALA A 1011 16.40 16.28 -24.72
CA ALA A 1011 17.34 16.14 -23.62
C ALA A 1011 18.60 17.00 -23.80
N VAL A 1012 19.22 17.40 -22.69
CA VAL A 1012 20.61 17.83 -22.63
C VAL A 1012 21.43 16.69 -22.05
N LEU A 1013 22.46 16.25 -22.77
CA LEU A 1013 23.38 15.21 -22.33
C LEU A 1013 24.65 15.85 -21.78
N GLU A 1014 25.07 15.41 -20.61
CA GLU A 1014 26.35 15.78 -20.00
C GLU A 1014 27.19 14.51 -19.81
N VAL A 1015 28.28 14.38 -20.56
CA VAL A 1015 29.17 13.21 -20.54
C VAL A 1015 30.52 13.60 -19.98
N GLU A 1016 30.90 12.99 -18.86
CA GLU A 1016 32.21 13.18 -18.23
C GLU A 1016 33.32 12.53 -19.05
N ILE A 1017 34.31 13.32 -19.46
CA ILE A 1017 35.45 12.83 -20.23
C ILE A 1017 36.79 12.97 -19.48
N GLY A 1018 36.77 13.51 -18.26
CA GLY A 1018 37.94 13.67 -17.40
C GLY A 1018 39.01 14.56 -18.05
N ASP A 1019 40.25 14.05 -18.11
CA ASP A 1019 41.39 14.74 -18.73
C ASP A 1019 41.47 14.55 -20.25
N ALA A 1020 40.58 13.75 -20.84
CA ALA A 1020 40.57 13.53 -22.28
C ALA A 1020 40.18 14.83 -23.02
N HIS A 1021 40.83 15.06 -24.17
CA HIS A 1021 40.55 16.27 -24.95
C HIS A 1021 39.20 16.14 -25.68
N PRO A 1022 38.30 17.16 -25.65
CA PRO A 1022 36.99 17.11 -26.30
C PRO A 1022 37.00 16.67 -27.77
N ALA A 1023 38.05 17.03 -28.52
CA ALA A 1023 38.20 16.66 -29.93
C ALA A 1023 38.37 15.14 -30.19
N GLN A 1024 38.69 14.35 -29.15
CA GLN A 1024 38.76 12.89 -29.25
C GLN A 1024 37.37 12.25 -29.32
N TYR A 1025 36.29 12.98 -29.02
CA TYR A 1025 34.95 12.41 -28.99
C TYR A 1025 34.14 12.76 -30.24
N ARG A 1026 33.50 11.74 -30.81
CA ARG A 1026 32.50 11.87 -31.88
C ARG A 1026 31.12 11.81 -31.26
N VAL A 1027 30.29 12.80 -31.59
CA VAL A 1027 28.87 12.83 -31.21
C VAL A 1027 28.01 12.60 -32.45
N THR A 1028 27.13 11.60 -32.38
CA THR A 1028 26.06 11.35 -33.34
C THR A 1028 24.74 11.59 -32.64
N ALA A 1029 24.04 12.67 -32.99
CA ALA A 1029 22.82 13.08 -32.32
C ALA A 1029 21.86 13.73 -33.34
N THR A 1030 20.57 13.68 -33.04
CA THR A 1030 19.52 14.32 -33.82
C THR A 1030 18.95 15.49 -33.05
N ALA A 1031 18.78 16.65 -33.70
CA ALA A 1031 18.14 17.81 -33.08
C ALA A 1031 16.62 17.57 -32.91
N PRO A 1032 15.95 18.21 -31.94
CA PRO A 1032 14.49 18.18 -31.84
C PRO A 1032 13.83 18.58 -33.18
N GLY A 1033 12.86 17.79 -33.66
CA GLY A 1033 12.22 17.98 -34.96
C GLY A 1033 13.06 17.54 -36.17
N GLY A 1034 14.22 16.91 -35.95
CA GLY A 1034 15.05 16.32 -37.01
C GLY A 1034 15.81 17.31 -37.90
N ARG A 1035 15.82 18.61 -37.56
CA ARG A 1035 16.45 19.67 -38.37
C ARG A 1035 17.46 20.49 -37.57
N GLY A 1036 18.61 20.78 -38.18
CA GLY A 1036 19.67 21.61 -37.59
C GLY A 1036 20.80 20.80 -36.96
N ARG A 1037 21.85 21.51 -36.53
CA ARG A 1037 23.03 20.92 -35.87
C ARG A 1037 22.82 20.91 -34.37
N VAL A 1038 23.09 19.77 -33.73
CA VAL A 1038 23.16 19.66 -32.27
C VAL A 1038 24.44 20.36 -31.79
N PRO A 1039 24.35 21.38 -30.91
CA PRO A 1039 25.54 22.02 -30.38
C PRO A 1039 26.24 21.09 -29.40
N VAL A 1040 27.58 21.10 -29.47
CA VAL A 1040 28.46 20.39 -28.54
C VAL A 1040 29.42 21.42 -27.99
N ARG A 1041 29.45 21.56 -26.67
CA ARG A 1041 30.35 22.46 -25.95
C ARG A 1041 31.02 21.66 -24.84
N TYR A 1042 32.16 22.14 -24.36
CA TYR A 1042 32.77 21.60 -23.14
C TYR A 1042 32.64 22.63 -22.03
N ILE A 1043 32.41 22.13 -20.82
CA ILE A 1043 32.46 22.89 -19.57
C ILE A 1043 33.41 22.17 -18.62
N THR A 1044 33.83 22.87 -17.57
CA THR A 1044 34.58 22.29 -16.46
C THR A 1044 33.78 22.48 -15.19
N ASP A 1045 33.68 21.42 -14.39
CA ASP A 1045 33.07 21.47 -13.05
C ASP A 1045 33.87 20.59 -12.07
N LEU A 1046 33.29 20.29 -10.91
CA LEU A 1046 33.89 19.45 -9.85
C LEU A 1046 34.36 18.06 -10.32
N THR A 1047 33.96 17.61 -11.51
CA THR A 1047 34.38 16.34 -12.12
C THR A 1047 35.34 16.46 -13.28
N GLY A 1048 35.88 17.65 -13.52
CA GLY A 1048 36.78 17.91 -14.63
C GLY A 1048 36.02 18.26 -15.90
N THR A 1049 36.50 17.78 -17.05
CA THR A 1049 35.91 18.16 -18.35
C THR A 1049 34.64 17.38 -18.64
N VAL A 1050 33.57 18.11 -18.98
CA VAL A 1050 32.25 17.56 -19.32
C VAL A 1050 31.85 18.03 -20.72
N LEU A 1051 31.46 17.09 -21.58
CA LEU A 1051 30.83 17.39 -22.85
C LEU A 1051 29.33 17.66 -22.64
N ARG A 1052 28.90 18.88 -22.92
CA ARG A 1052 27.49 19.27 -22.92
C ARG A 1052 26.94 19.25 -24.34
N ILE A 1053 26.00 18.36 -24.59
CA ILE A 1053 25.44 18.05 -25.90
C ILE A 1053 23.94 18.31 -25.86
N GLY A 1054 23.44 19.14 -26.76
CA GLY A 1054 21.99 19.33 -26.91
C GLY A 1054 21.50 20.77 -26.83
N PRO A 1055 20.18 20.98 -26.99
CA PRO A 1055 19.15 19.95 -26.89
C PRO A 1055 19.22 18.91 -28.03
N VAL A 1056 19.09 17.63 -27.69
CA VAL A 1056 18.87 16.51 -28.60
C VAL A 1056 17.40 16.14 -28.60
N GLY A 1057 16.88 15.70 -29.75
CA GLY A 1057 15.52 15.19 -29.87
C GLY A 1057 15.43 13.70 -29.53
N SER A 1058 14.25 13.14 -29.74
CA SER A 1058 13.97 11.71 -29.61
C SER A 1058 14.84 10.82 -30.53
N GLY A 1059 14.94 9.54 -30.18
CA GLY A 1059 15.83 8.59 -30.82
C GLY A 1059 17.18 8.48 -30.12
N THR A 1060 18.14 7.81 -30.76
CA THR A 1060 19.41 7.45 -30.13
C THR A 1060 20.51 8.48 -30.40
N THR A 1061 21.05 9.06 -29.33
CA THR A 1061 22.31 9.82 -29.32
C THR A 1061 23.45 8.91 -28.90
N LYS A 1062 24.58 8.99 -29.60
CA LYS A 1062 25.80 8.21 -29.36
C LYS A 1062 27.01 9.14 -29.21
N VAL A 1063 27.77 8.96 -28.14
CA VAL A 1063 29.02 9.67 -27.85
C VAL A 1063 30.12 8.63 -27.77
N GLU A 1064 31.17 8.77 -28.58
CA GLU A 1064 32.24 7.76 -28.70
C GLU A 1064 33.60 8.42 -28.72
N ARG A 1065 34.55 7.90 -27.94
CA ARG A 1065 35.96 8.22 -28.09
C ARG A 1065 36.48 7.61 -29.40
N ARG A 1066 37.24 8.36 -30.19
CA ARG A 1066 37.97 7.87 -31.36
C ARG A 1066 39.31 7.32 -30.91
N ASP A 1067 39.71 6.18 -31.47
CA ASP A 1067 41.11 5.77 -31.46
C ASP A 1067 41.93 6.81 -32.23
N SER A 1068 43.00 7.28 -31.61
CA SER A 1068 43.92 8.29 -32.17
C SER A 1068 44.68 7.77 -33.38
#